data_AF-A0AAE1EVM5-F1
#
_entry.id   AF-A0AAE1EVM5-F1
#
_cell.length_a   1.000
_cell.length_b   1.000
_cell.length_c   1.000
_cell.angle_alpha   90.00
_cell.angle_beta   90.00
_cell.angle_gamma   90.00
#
_symmetry.space_group_name_H-M   'P 1'
#
loop_
_entity.id
_entity.type
_entity.pdbx_description
1 polymer ?
#
loop_
_entity_poly.entity_id
_entity_poly.type
_entity_poly.pdbx_seq_one_letter_code
_entity_poly.pdbx_strand_id
1 'polypeptide(L)'
;MVLFKELYSKFRGQLQESWLTNEVTAQFGPDATLDSMFRYLWSRQETQQVLVPPSGNPGISRKGAIESEKFRNEGNRLYRERKLEQSLLAYNYAVLTAPHPELDSTEPPAPVHEGLALGMANRSAVLYEMGQFEAALADVERALTFGYPRTKIHKLHERQAKCLHALGRAQEARTVLEDTINSLPTLSLDEKETKVIKTSLTKLQSKCDSASSAGSTAQLYEKIFYRGPPQPPPVSSPGHDLPCMSDAIGIQYSPIRGRHLVAERDIQPGEVLVVEEALAATVKLDGTLRTHCSHCLRRSPMPLPCPSCSLVVFCSEHCRHQSLLRSHGAECGVLSALVALQLDPAPTLALRVLSATTLSALRTTVASIQQENVGTRPVLQVSSDYRALYHLQGHATARTESQLQEIAAVACVITHVLFECCPAFLKDENGQPTVVTEEDVMLVGGQLMRLILGLECNTHVTKEFEVVSQESVERKNRKRGREVGWSVYSALSLINHSCVPNALSTSHGSTKFLYSVSVIPRGAEVTDSYGERYVSHDRISRREGLQYHYFFCCGCAACQANWPLFHELPSKPSLRCPSCCQALMGFTCKICDLACTSKATTNTGVRLYDAPTVQIQLNKAWPLYVKAAMKVNLGKVDPDVITVVVDMLLLLDKYTVQPNQAYVTVQETLMVCYDLLGSVTLMPHNL
;
A
#
# COMPACT_ATOMS: atom_id res chain seq x y z
N MET A 1 -9.15 18.95 18.87
CA MET A 1 -8.47 17.65 18.69
C MET A 1 -7.13 17.80 19.39
N VAL A 2 -6.72 16.82 20.19
CA VAL A 2 -5.44 16.89 20.95
C VAL A 2 -4.43 16.02 20.21
N LEU A 3 -3.33 16.63 19.76
CA LEU A 3 -2.24 15.91 19.12
C LEU A 3 -1.43 15.14 20.16
N PHE A 4 -0.82 14.00 19.78
CA PHE A 4 0.06 13.27 20.70
C PHE A 4 1.22 14.15 21.19
N LYS A 5 1.81 14.98 20.33
CA LYS A 5 2.90 15.89 20.71
C LYS A 5 2.47 16.90 21.79
N GLU A 6 1.22 17.36 21.76
CA GLU A 6 0.67 18.24 22.79
C GLU A 6 0.47 17.46 24.10
N LEU A 7 -0.05 16.24 24.01
CA LEU A 7 -0.23 15.34 25.15
C LEU A 7 1.11 15.02 25.84
N TYR A 8 2.12 14.68 25.05
CA TYR A 8 3.46 14.36 25.53
C TYR A 8 4.16 15.59 26.11
N SER A 9 4.02 16.76 25.49
CA SER A 9 4.53 18.03 26.05
C SER A 9 3.89 18.35 27.39
N LYS A 10 2.57 18.14 27.55
CA LYS A 10 1.87 18.33 28.82
C LYS A 10 2.37 17.36 29.88
N PHE A 11 2.56 16.09 29.52
CA PHE A 11 3.12 15.06 30.41
C PHE A 11 4.53 15.44 30.89
N ARG A 12 5.40 15.87 29.97
CA ARG A 12 6.75 16.36 30.31
C ARG A 12 6.71 17.57 31.24
N GLY A 13 5.75 18.48 31.05
CA GLY A 13 5.52 19.61 31.95
C GLY A 13 5.16 19.19 33.37
N GLN A 14 4.26 18.21 33.53
CA GLN A 14 3.92 17.69 34.86
C GLN A 14 5.09 16.98 35.54
N LEU A 15 5.88 16.20 34.81
CA LEU A 15 7.11 15.62 35.37
C LEU A 15 8.11 16.69 35.82
N GLN A 16 8.12 17.85 35.17
CA GLN A 16 8.96 18.98 35.57
C GLN A 16 8.42 19.64 36.84
N GLU A 17 7.10 19.88 36.92
CA GLU A 17 6.43 20.44 38.11
C GLU A 17 6.58 19.53 39.35
N SER A 18 6.52 18.21 39.15
CA SER A 18 6.74 17.21 40.19
C SER A 18 8.23 16.91 40.48
N TRP A 19 9.18 17.57 39.80
CA TRP A 19 10.63 17.32 39.93
C TRP A 19 11.09 15.89 39.60
N LEU A 20 10.29 15.14 38.85
CA LEU A 20 10.54 13.73 38.51
C LEU A 20 11.33 13.53 37.21
N THR A 21 11.61 14.60 36.45
CA THR A 21 12.21 14.49 35.10
C THR A 21 13.50 13.64 35.06
N ASN A 22 14.42 13.89 36.00
CA ASN A 22 15.70 13.15 36.06
C ASN A 22 15.50 11.70 36.54
N GLU A 23 14.62 11.49 37.53
CA GLU A 23 14.28 10.15 38.05
C GLU A 23 13.68 9.28 36.96
N VAL A 24 12.73 9.81 36.18
CA VAL A 24 12.13 9.10 35.05
C VAL A 24 13.17 8.81 33.98
N THR A 25 13.97 9.80 33.58
CA THR A 25 14.97 9.63 32.51
C THR A 25 15.99 8.53 32.85
N ALA A 26 16.39 8.41 34.13
CA ALA A 26 17.34 7.40 34.60
C ALA A 26 16.85 5.94 34.46
N GLN A 27 15.56 5.71 34.19
CA GLN A 27 15.00 4.37 33.98
C GLN A 27 15.03 3.92 32.52
N PHE A 28 15.41 4.82 31.60
CA PHE A 28 15.52 4.55 30.18
C PHE A 28 17.00 4.47 29.81
N GLY A 29 17.34 3.59 28.87
CA GLY A 29 18.71 3.37 28.45
C GLY A 29 19.01 1.90 28.12
N PRO A 30 20.24 1.59 27.71
CA PRO A 30 20.62 0.26 27.22
C PRO A 30 20.60 -0.83 28.30
N ASP A 31 20.69 -0.46 29.57
CA ASP A 31 20.74 -1.40 30.70
C ASP A 31 19.36 -1.82 31.20
N ALA A 32 18.29 -1.17 30.73
CA ALA A 32 16.92 -1.47 31.09
C ALA A 32 16.21 -2.31 30.00
N THR A 33 15.29 -3.16 30.43
CA THR A 33 14.40 -3.89 29.51
C THR A 33 13.23 -3.00 29.08
N LEU A 34 12.61 -3.30 27.92
CA LEU A 34 11.39 -2.60 27.50
C LEU A 34 10.27 -2.75 28.53
N ASP A 35 10.14 -3.94 29.13
CA ASP A 35 9.13 -4.24 30.14
C ASP A 35 9.37 -3.44 31.43
N SER A 36 10.62 -3.26 31.86
CA SER A 36 10.95 -2.44 33.03
C SER A 36 10.72 -0.95 32.78
N MET A 37 11.07 -0.46 31.58
CA MET A 37 10.81 0.93 31.17
C MET A 37 9.30 1.24 31.16
N PHE A 38 8.52 0.36 30.53
CA PHE A 38 7.07 0.51 30.47
C PHE A 38 6.45 0.45 31.86
N ARG A 39 6.79 -0.58 32.66
CA ARG A 39 6.27 -0.78 34.02
C ARG A 39 6.51 0.46 34.88
N TYR A 40 7.72 1.00 34.83
CA TYR A 40 8.06 2.20 35.57
C TYR A 40 7.18 3.39 35.16
N LEU A 41 7.09 3.70 33.86
CA LEU A 41 6.31 4.83 33.38
C LEU A 41 4.81 4.66 33.69
N TRP A 42 4.26 3.46 33.48
CA TRP A 42 2.86 3.13 33.72
C TRP A 42 2.44 3.35 35.18
N SER A 43 3.32 3.00 36.13
CA SER A 43 3.05 3.16 37.58
C SER A 43 2.92 4.60 38.07
N ARG A 44 3.29 5.60 37.25
CA ARG A 44 3.31 7.01 37.68
C ARG A 44 1.91 7.63 37.61
N GLN A 45 1.61 8.46 38.61
CA GLN A 45 0.32 9.16 38.67
C GLN A 45 0.14 10.12 37.48
N GLU A 46 1.21 10.81 37.09
CA GLU A 46 1.22 11.74 35.96
C GLU A 46 0.89 11.03 34.64
N THR A 47 1.39 9.80 34.47
CA THR A 47 1.09 8.95 33.32
C THR A 47 -0.41 8.64 33.25
N GLN A 48 -0.98 8.14 34.35
CA GLN A 48 -2.40 7.78 34.41
C GLN A 48 -3.35 8.98 34.25
N GLN A 49 -2.88 10.19 34.57
CA GLN A 49 -3.68 11.42 34.42
C GLN A 49 -3.60 12.06 33.03
N VAL A 50 -2.44 11.96 32.37
CA VAL A 50 -2.19 12.69 31.11
C VAL A 50 -2.15 11.78 29.90
N LEU A 51 -1.50 10.62 29.98
CA LEU A 51 -1.27 9.73 28.84
C LEU A 51 -2.45 8.79 28.59
N VAL A 52 -3.64 9.37 28.54
CA VAL A 52 -4.92 8.70 28.27
C VAL A 52 -5.46 9.08 26.89
N PRO A 53 -6.23 8.22 26.21
CA PRO A 53 -6.79 8.53 24.91
C PRO A 53 -7.73 9.74 24.98
N PRO A 54 -7.68 10.67 24.01
CA PRO A 54 -8.60 11.79 23.98
C PRO A 54 -10.03 11.30 23.70
N SER A 55 -11.03 12.01 24.22
CA SER A 55 -12.42 11.77 23.84
C SER A 55 -12.56 11.93 22.32
N GLY A 56 -12.91 10.84 21.62
CA GLY A 56 -13.11 10.87 20.17
C GLY A 56 -14.17 11.91 19.78
N ASN A 57 -14.01 12.56 18.63
CA ASN A 57 -15.04 13.49 18.14
C ASN A 57 -16.19 12.69 17.52
N PRO A 58 -17.38 12.61 18.17
CA PRO A 58 -18.46 11.78 17.67
C PRO A 58 -19.00 12.28 16.32
N GLY A 59 -18.87 13.58 16.03
CA GLY A 59 -19.31 14.17 14.77
C GLY A 59 -18.50 13.70 13.56
N ILE A 60 -17.25 13.28 13.75
CA ILE A 60 -16.36 12.83 12.66
C ILE A 60 -16.71 11.40 12.19
N SER A 61 -17.29 10.59 13.07
CA SER A 61 -17.47 9.15 12.85
C SER A 61 -18.93 8.72 12.68
N ARG A 62 -19.90 9.64 12.79
CA ARG A 62 -21.32 9.28 12.79
C ARG A 62 -21.90 9.21 11.39
N LYS A 63 -22.87 8.31 11.23
CA LYS A 63 -23.79 8.26 10.10
C LYS A 63 -25.03 9.07 10.43
N GLY A 64 -25.60 9.76 9.44
CA GLY A 64 -26.76 10.62 9.63
C GLY A 64 -27.56 10.80 8.35
N ALA A 65 -28.87 10.63 8.45
CA ALA A 65 -29.80 10.77 7.32
C ALA A 65 -29.74 12.17 6.69
N ILE A 66 -29.66 13.23 7.51
CA ILE A 66 -29.60 14.63 7.05
C ILE A 66 -28.33 14.88 6.23
N GLU A 67 -27.18 14.38 6.68
CA GLU A 67 -25.92 14.57 5.98
C GLU A 67 -25.88 13.77 4.68
N SER A 68 -26.33 12.52 4.70
CA SER A 68 -26.49 11.71 3.49
C SER A 68 -27.39 12.38 2.46
N GLU A 69 -28.52 12.96 2.89
CA GLU A 69 -29.43 13.66 2.01
C GLU A 69 -28.81 14.90 1.37
N LYS A 70 -28.05 15.70 2.14
CA LYS A 70 -27.32 16.87 1.60
C LYS A 70 -26.39 16.46 0.46
N PHE A 71 -25.56 15.44 0.67
CA PHE A 71 -24.65 14.93 -0.36
C PHE A 71 -25.39 14.34 -1.56
N ARG A 72 -26.50 13.63 -1.33
CA ARG A 72 -27.34 13.08 -2.41
C ARG A 72 -27.97 14.19 -3.26
N ASN A 73 -28.45 15.25 -2.64
CA ASN A 73 -29.04 16.40 -3.34
C ASN A 73 -27.99 17.16 -4.15
N GLU A 74 -26.78 17.30 -3.62
CA GLU A 74 -25.64 17.85 -4.35
C GLU A 74 -25.26 16.97 -5.55
N GLY A 75 -25.20 15.64 -5.36
CA GLY A 75 -25.00 14.69 -6.44
C GLY A 75 -26.06 14.81 -7.54
N ASN A 76 -27.34 14.99 -7.17
CA ASN A 76 -28.45 15.21 -8.10
C ASN A 76 -28.33 16.53 -8.88
N ARG A 77 -27.80 17.59 -8.25
CA ARG A 77 -27.52 18.87 -8.92
C ARG A 77 -26.41 18.68 -9.97
N LEU A 78 -25.28 18.10 -9.56
CA LEU A 78 -24.13 17.85 -10.44
C LEU A 78 -24.46 16.89 -11.59
N TYR A 79 -25.28 15.87 -11.33
CA TYR A 79 -25.75 14.94 -12.35
C TYR A 79 -26.55 15.66 -13.45
N ARG A 80 -27.47 16.57 -13.07
CA ARG A 80 -28.24 17.39 -14.01
C ARG A 80 -27.35 18.36 -14.80
N GLU A 81 -26.28 18.85 -14.19
CA GLU A 81 -25.25 19.68 -14.83
C GLU A 81 -24.29 18.88 -15.74
N ARG A 82 -24.48 17.56 -15.88
CA ARG A 82 -23.58 16.65 -16.61
C ARG A 82 -22.15 16.60 -16.08
N LYS A 83 -21.94 17.00 -14.82
CA LYS A 83 -20.67 16.90 -14.08
C LYS A 83 -20.56 15.52 -13.42
N LEU A 84 -20.35 14.48 -14.24
CA LEU A 84 -20.48 13.08 -13.82
C LEU A 84 -19.47 12.70 -12.72
N GLU A 85 -18.22 13.13 -12.83
CA GLU A 85 -17.19 12.77 -11.84
C GLU A 85 -17.42 13.42 -10.48
N GLN A 86 -17.76 14.71 -10.45
CA GLN A 86 -18.14 15.39 -9.22
C GLN A 86 -19.44 14.82 -8.64
N SER A 87 -20.39 14.44 -9.50
CA SER A 87 -21.64 13.78 -9.08
C SER A 87 -21.37 12.43 -8.42
N LEU A 88 -20.47 11.60 -8.98
CA LEU A 88 -20.06 10.35 -8.37
C LEU A 88 -19.42 10.57 -6.99
N LEU A 89 -18.53 11.56 -6.87
CA LEU A 89 -17.91 11.89 -5.59
C LEU A 89 -18.97 12.30 -4.54
N ALA A 90 -19.93 13.14 -4.91
CA ALA A 90 -21.02 13.52 -4.01
C ALA A 90 -21.87 12.30 -3.60
N TYR A 91 -22.21 11.40 -4.53
CA TYR A 91 -22.93 10.17 -4.18
C TYR A 91 -22.10 9.20 -3.33
N ASN A 92 -20.77 9.16 -3.47
CA ASN A 92 -19.90 8.40 -2.58
C ASN A 92 -20.00 8.91 -1.14
N TYR A 93 -19.98 10.22 -0.92
CA TYR A 93 -20.20 10.80 0.41
C TYR A 93 -21.61 10.54 0.92
N ALA A 94 -22.64 10.57 0.06
CA ALA A 94 -24.01 10.24 0.43
C ALA A 94 -24.15 8.80 0.96
N VAL A 95 -23.54 7.83 0.27
CA VAL A 95 -23.49 6.42 0.68
C VAL A 95 -22.66 6.24 1.96
N LEU A 96 -21.54 6.95 2.09
CA LEU A 96 -20.65 6.86 3.25
C LEU A 96 -21.30 7.30 4.56
N THR A 97 -22.07 8.38 4.49
CA THR A 97 -22.72 9.02 5.64
C THR A 97 -24.11 8.46 5.95
N ALA A 98 -24.71 7.70 5.02
CA ALA A 98 -26.03 7.11 5.23
C ALA A 98 -26.05 6.13 6.41
N PRO A 99 -27.11 6.14 7.24
CA PRO A 99 -27.40 5.06 8.17
C PRO A 99 -27.40 3.71 7.46
N HIS A 100 -26.80 2.70 8.07
CA HIS A 100 -26.57 1.40 7.45
C HIS A 100 -27.13 0.30 8.36
N PRO A 101 -27.82 -0.71 7.83
CA PRO A 101 -28.26 -1.86 8.62
C PRO A 101 -27.07 -2.68 9.10
N GLU A 102 -27.24 -3.53 10.10
CA GLU A 102 -26.21 -4.54 10.39
C GLU A 102 -26.05 -5.49 9.20
N LEU A 103 -24.81 -5.89 8.88
CA LEU A 103 -24.50 -6.60 7.62
C LEU A 103 -25.22 -7.94 7.48
N ASP A 104 -25.38 -8.64 8.60
CA ASP A 104 -25.98 -9.98 8.65
C ASP A 104 -27.37 -9.96 9.28
N SER A 105 -28.01 -8.78 9.33
CA SER A 105 -29.37 -8.66 9.85
C SER A 105 -30.36 -9.38 8.93
N THR A 106 -31.14 -10.28 9.50
CA THR A 106 -32.29 -10.90 8.82
C THR A 106 -33.53 -10.00 8.86
N GLU A 107 -33.48 -8.87 9.58
CA GLU A 107 -34.59 -7.94 9.66
C GLU A 107 -34.73 -7.13 8.37
N PRO A 108 -35.96 -6.81 7.95
CA PRO A 108 -36.17 -5.95 6.80
C PRO A 108 -35.56 -4.56 7.06
N PRO A 109 -34.99 -3.89 6.03
CA PRO A 109 -34.42 -2.57 6.20
C PRO A 109 -35.44 -1.57 6.75
N ALA A 110 -35.12 -0.99 7.92
CA ALA A 110 -35.92 0.08 8.49
C ALA A 110 -35.94 1.34 7.60
N PRO A 111 -36.97 2.21 7.67
CA PRO A 111 -37.07 3.43 6.85
C PRO A 111 -35.87 4.36 6.94
N VAL A 112 -35.14 4.34 8.06
CA VAL A 112 -33.90 5.11 8.26
C VAL A 112 -32.78 4.72 7.27
N HIS A 113 -32.82 3.51 6.72
CA HIS A 113 -31.86 2.99 5.73
C HIS A 113 -32.21 3.36 4.28
N GLU A 114 -33.40 3.93 4.02
CA GLU A 114 -33.83 4.29 2.66
C GLU A 114 -32.82 5.23 1.99
N GLY A 115 -32.21 6.13 2.76
CA GLY A 115 -31.17 7.04 2.27
C GLY A 115 -29.97 6.32 1.64
N LEU A 116 -29.55 5.17 2.20
CA LEU A 116 -28.47 4.34 1.66
C LEU A 116 -28.87 3.73 0.30
N ALA A 117 -30.07 3.15 0.23
CA ALA A 117 -30.61 2.57 -1.00
C ALA A 117 -30.77 3.62 -2.10
N LEU A 118 -31.29 4.81 -1.76
CA LEU A 118 -31.40 5.94 -2.69
C LEU A 118 -30.02 6.42 -3.16
N GLY A 119 -29.04 6.50 -2.26
CA GLY A 119 -27.67 6.86 -2.58
C GLY A 119 -27.03 5.91 -3.59
N MET A 120 -27.13 4.59 -3.37
CA MET A 120 -26.62 3.57 -4.30
C MET A 120 -27.41 3.55 -5.62
N ALA A 121 -28.73 3.76 -5.57
CA ALA A 121 -29.56 3.89 -6.75
C ALA A 121 -29.20 5.13 -7.59
N ASN A 122 -28.82 6.25 -6.97
CA ASN A 122 -28.36 7.41 -7.70
C ASN A 122 -26.94 7.20 -8.24
N ARG A 123 -26.05 6.59 -7.46
CA ARG A 123 -24.68 6.29 -7.86
C ARG A 123 -24.62 5.33 -9.06
N SER A 124 -25.44 4.27 -9.08
CA SER A 124 -25.55 3.37 -10.25
C SER A 124 -25.99 4.10 -11.54
N ALA A 125 -26.77 5.18 -11.44
CA ALA A 125 -27.13 5.98 -12.61
C ALA A 125 -25.90 6.65 -13.23
N VAL A 126 -25.06 7.26 -12.39
CA VAL A 126 -23.80 7.89 -12.84
C VAL A 126 -22.85 6.84 -13.40
N LEU A 127 -22.69 5.72 -12.71
CA LEU A 127 -21.83 4.61 -13.14
C LEU A 127 -22.24 4.08 -14.52
N TYR A 128 -23.54 3.92 -14.76
CA TYR A 128 -24.06 3.55 -16.08
C TYR A 128 -23.69 4.58 -17.17
N GLU A 129 -23.88 5.88 -16.92
CA GLU A 129 -23.51 6.93 -17.89
C GLU A 129 -21.99 7.02 -18.10
N MET A 130 -21.19 6.61 -17.12
CA MET A 130 -19.72 6.51 -17.22
C MET A 130 -19.24 5.19 -17.85
N GLY A 131 -20.15 4.29 -18.25
CA GLY A 131 -19.80 2.98 -18.83
C GLY A 131 -19.30 1.95 -17.82
N GLN A 132 -19.43 2.21 -16.51
CA GLN A 132 -19.03 1.32 -15.42
C GLN A 132 -20.18 0.34 -15.10
N PHE A 133 -20.49 -0.55 -16.03
CA PHE A 133 -21.70 -1.38 -16.00
C PHE A 133 -21.73 -2.40 -14.85
N GLU A 134 -20.62 -3.09 -14.57
CA GLU A 134 -20.50 -4.05 -13.46
C GLU A 134 -20.68 -3.35 -12.11
N ALA A 135 -20.06 -2.18 -11.95
CA ALA A 135 -20.20 -1.40 -10.73
C ALA A 135 -21.62 -0.85 -10.56
N ALA A 136 -22.26 -0.44 -11.66
CA ALA A 136 -23.66 -0.03 -11.67
C ALA A 136 -24.59 -1.18 -11.27
N LEU A 137 -24.37 -2.40 -11.78
CA LEU A 137 -25.11 -3.60 -11.39
C LEU A 137 -24.97 -3.89 -9.90
N ALA A 138 -23.74 -3.86 -9.36
CA ALA A 138 -23.50 -4.09 -7.94
C ALA A 138 -24.20 -3.05 -7.05
N ASP A 139 -24.28 -1.79 -7.46
CA ASP A 139 -25.03 -0.76 -6.74
C ASP A 139 -26.56 -0.93 -6.88
N VAL A 140 -27.05 -1.43 -8.02
CA VAL A 140 -28.47 -1.76 -8.20
C VAL A 140 -28.88 -2.88 -7.25
N GLU A 141 -28.13 -3.98 -7.23
CA GLU A 141 -28.39 -5.12 -6.34
C GLU A 141 -28.40 -4.68 -4.87
N ARG A 142 -27.38 -3.93 -4.44
CA ARG A 142 -27.31 -3.42 -3.07
C ARG A 142 -28.46 -2.46 -2.73
N ALA A 143 -28.87 -1.59 -3.67
CA ALA A 143 -30.02 -0.72 -3.45
C ALA A 143 -31.31 -1.52 -3.23
N LEU A 144 -31.52 -2.60 -4.00
CA LEU A 144 -32.65 -3.50 -3.83
C LEU A 144 -32.62 -4.18 -2.45
N THR A 145 -31.46 -4.66 -2.02
CA THR A 145 -31.26 -5.27 -0.68
C THR A 145 -31.54 -4.29 0.46
N PHE A 146 -31.15 -3.02 0.33
CA PHE A 146 -31.29 -2.01 1.39
C PHE A 146 -32.63 -1.27 1.42
N GLY A 147 -33.66 -1.83 0.78
CA GLY A 147 -35.03 -1.32 0.92
C GLY A 147 -35.35 -0.15 0.00
N TYR A 148 -34.87 -0.18 -1.26
CA TYR A 148 -35.28 0.81 -2.27
C TYR A 148 -36.82 0.87 -2.43
N PRO A 149 -37.42 2.06 -2.60
CA PRO A 149 -38.87 2.21 -2.64
C PRO A 149 -39.54 1.34 -3.72
N ARG A 150 -40.53 0.52 -3.33
CA ARG A 150 -41.21 -0.44 -4.24
C ARG A 150 -41.81 0.25 -5.46
N THR A 151 -42.44 1.41 -5.30
CA THR A 151 -43.02 2.20 -6.41
C THR A 151 -41.97 2.62 -7.45
N LYS A 152 -40.68 2.65 -7.09
CA LYS A 152 -39.58 3.08 -7.97
C LYS A 152 -38.75 1.92 -8.52
N ILE A 153 -38.99 0.68 -8.09
CA ILE A 153 -38.13 -0.49 -8.38
C ILE A 153 -37.91 -0.72 -9.88
N HIS A 154 -38.93 -0.43 -10.70
CA HIS A 154 -38.86 -0.50 -12.16
C HIS A 154 -37.70 0.31 -12.76
N LYS A 155 -37.30 1.43 -12.13
CA LYS A 155 -36.17 2.26 -12.59
C LYS A 155 -34.83 1.56 -12.42
N LEU A 156 -34.68 0.77 -11.35
CA LEU A 156 -33.48 -0.01 -11.10
C LEU A 156 -33.40 -1.20 -12.04
N HIS A 157 -34.50 -1.94 -12.22
CA HIS A 157 -34.53 -3.07 -13.16
C HIS A 157 -34.33 -2.63 -14.61
N GLU A 158 -34.88 -1.49 -15.03
CA GLU A 158 -34.59 -0.92 -16.35
C GLU A 158 -33.08 -0.65 -16.51
N ARG A 159 -32.43 -0.09 -15.49
CA ARG A 159 -30.98 0.16 -15.51
C ARG A 159 -30.19 -1.16 -15.49
N GLN A 160 -30.60 -2.13 -14.70
CA GLN A 160 -30.01 -3.47 -14.63
C GLN A 160 -30.01 -4.12 -16.00
N ALA A 161 -31.16 -4.13 -16.68
CA ALA A 161 -31.30 -4.67 -18.02
C ALA A 161 -30.43 -3.93 -19.04
N LYS A 162 -30.34 -2.59 -18.96
CA LYS A 162 -29.43 -1.80 -19.81
C LYS A 162 -27.95 -2.16 -19.59
N CYS A 163 -27.52 -2.33 -18.33
CA CYS A 163 -26.15 -2.74 -18.02
C CYS A 163 -25.87 -4.17 -18.53
N LEU A 164 -26.76 -5.12 -18.25
CA LEU A 164 -26.64 -6.51 -18.73
C LEU A 164 -26.57 -6.58 -20.25
N HIS A 165 -27.42 -5.83 -20.95
CA HIS A 165 -27.39 -5.74 -22.41
C HIS A 165 -26.07 -5.15 -22.92
N ALA A 166 -25.56 -4.08 -22.29
CA ALA A 166 -24.26 -3.49 -22.64
C ALA A 166 -23.09 -4.47 -22.45
N LEU A 167 -23.17 -5.34 -21.43
CA LEU A 167 -22.20 -6.40 -21.13
C LEU A 167 -22.38 -7.66 -21.99
N GLY A 168 -23.28 -7.68 -22.97
CA GLY A 168 -23.54 -8.86 -23.80
C GLY A 168 -24.37 -9.96 -23.11
N ARG A 169 -24.85 -9.72 -21.87
CA ARG A 169 -25.68 -10.63 -21.08
C ARG A 169 -27.17 -10.46 -21.40
N ALA A 170 -27.51 -10.53 -22.69
CA ALA A 170 -28.86 -10.19 -23.19
C ALA A 170 -29.97 -11.10 -22.64
N GLN A 171 -29.68 -12.38 -22.41
CA GLN A 171 -30.67 -13.32 -21.85
C GLN A 171 -31.07 -12.91 -20.42
N GLU A 172 -30.10 -12.54 -19.58
CA GLU A 172 -30.38 -12.08 -18.22
C GLU A 172 -31.14 -10.75 -18.22
N ALA A 173 -30.80 -9.85 -19.14
CA ALA A 173 -31.54 -8.61 -19.33
C ALA A 173 -33.01 -8.87 -19.65
N ARG A 174 -33.32 -9.87 -20.49
CA ARG A 174 -34.70 -10.26 -20.81
C ARG A 174 -35.45 -10.77 -19.60
N THR A 175 -34.86 -11.69 -18.84
CA THR A 175 -35.49 -12.23 -17.62
C THR A 175 -35.84 -11.11 -16.65
N VAL A 176 -34.92 -10.18 -16.39
CA VAL A 176 -35.19 -9.02 -15.52
C VAL A 176 -36.36 -8.16 -16.04
N LEU A 177 -36.43 -7.93 -17.36
CA LEU A 177 -37.50 -7.13 -17.97
C LEU A 177 -38.86 -7.84 -17.91
N GLU A 178 -38.90 -9.14 -18.19
CA GLU A 178 -40.11 -9.97 -18.12
C GLU A 178 -40.68 -9.99 -16.70
N ASP A 179 -39.84 -10.28 -15.71
CA ASP A 179 -40.24 -10.31 -14.30
C ASP A 179 -40.73 -8.92 -13.83
N THR A 180 -40.09 -7.85 -14.30
CA THR A 180 -40.51 -6.48 -13.98
C THR A 180 -41.86 -6.16 -14.61
N ILE A 181 -42.06 -6.48 -15.89
CA ILE A 181 -43.34 -6.22 -16.59
C ILE A 181 -44.48 -6.98 -15.92
N ASN A 182 -44.24 -8.23 -15.52
CA ASN A 182 -45.22 -9.08 -14.85
C ASN A 182 -45.56 -8.57 -13.44
N SER A 183 -44.60 -7.95 -12.75
CA SER A 183 -44.81 -7.42 -11.39
C SER A 183 -45.34 -5.97 -11.36
N LEU A 184 -45.33 -5.22 -12.47
CA LEU A 184 -45.82 -3.82 -12.52
C LEU A 184 -47.20 -3.60 -11.87
N PRO A 185 -48.23 -4.45 -12.08
CA PRO A 185 -49.55 -4.27 -11.47
C PRO A 185 -49.51 -4.28 -9.93
N THR A 186 -48.47 -4.86 -9.33
CA THR A 186 -48.32 -4.95 -7.87
C THR A 186 -47.72 -3.69 -7.24
N LEU A 187 -47.24 -2.72 -8.05
CA LEU A 187 -46.44 -1.59 -7.56
C LEU A 187 -47.24 -0.36 -7.10
N SER A 188 -48.58 -0.44 -6.99
CA SER A 188 -49.44 0.68 -6.56
C SER A 188 -49.17 1.99 -7.32
N LEU A 189 -48.91 1.90 -8.62
CA LEU A 189 -48.68 3.03 -9.55
C LEU A 189 -49.99 3.47 -10.20
N ASP A 190 -50.04 4.69 -10.72
CA ASP A 190 -51.20 5.10 -11.53
C ASP A 190 -51.24 4.38 -12.89
N GLU A 191 -52.44 4.27 -13.49
CA GLU A 191 -52.62 3.52 -14.74
C GLU A 191 -51.82 4.10 -15.91
N LYS A 192 -51.68 5.43 -15.94
CA LYS A 192 -50.96 6.14 -16.99
C LYS A 192 -49.46 5.88 -16.88
N GLU A 193 -48.90 5.99 -15.68
CA GLU A 193 -47.53 5.64 -15.34
C GLU A 193 -47.23 4.17 -15.68
N THR A 194 -48.10 3.26 -15.25
CA THR A 194 -47.95 1.82 -15.53
C THR A 194 -47.87 1.55 -17.03
N LYS A 195 -48.73 2.19 -17.83
CA LYS A 195 -48.72 2.05 -19.29
C LYS A 195 -47.44 2.62 -19.93
N VAL A 196 -46.98 3.78 -19.47
CA VAL A 196 -45.74 4.41 -19.96
C VAL A 196 -44.53 3.54 -19.64
N ILE A 197 -44.42 3.04 -18.41
CA ILE A 197 -43.32 2.19 -17.96
C ILE A 197 -43.33 0.87 -18.75
N LYS A 198 -44.48 0.20 -18.85
CA LYS A 198 -44.62 -1.05 -19.60
C LYS A 198 -44.19 -0.88 -21.05
N THR A 199 -44.57 0.23 -21.69
CA THR A 199 -44.17 0.54 -23.07
C THR A 199 -42.65 0.70 -23.19
N SER A 200 -42.02 1.42 -22.26
CA SER A 200 -40.56 1.60 -22.22
C SER A 200 -39.82 0.27 -22.05
N LEU A 201 -40.24 -0.56 -21.08
CA LEU A 201 -39.61 -1.86 -20.80
C LEU A 201 -39.78 -2.84 -21.96
N THR A 202 -40.96 -2.91 -22.57
CA THR A 202 -41.22 -3.78 -23.73
C THR A 202 -40.36 -3.37 -24.92
N LYS A 203 -40.16 -2.05 -25.13
CA LYS A 203 -39.24 -1.55 -26.16
C LYS A 203 -37.80 -1.97 -25.87
N LEU A 204 -37.35 -1.92 -24.62
CA LEU A 204 -36.01 -2.39 -24.25
C LEU A 204 -35.87 -3.91 -24.41
N GLN A 205 -36.90 -4.68 -24.09
CA GLN A 205 -36.95 -6.13 -24.29
C GLN A 205 -36.78 -6.48 -25.76
N SER A 206 -37.53 -5.83 -26.66
CA SER A 206 -37.41 -6.03 -28.11
C SER A 206 -36.01 -5.73 -28.66
N LYS A 207 -35.28 -4.79 -28.04
CA LYS A 207 -33.88 -4.51 -28.41
C LYS A 207 -32.92 -5.63 -27.98
N CYS A 208 -33.25 -6.34 -26.89
CA CYS A 208 -32.49 -7.50 -26.45
C CYS A 208 -32.72 -8.72 -27.37
N ASP A 209 -33.83 -8.76 -28.11
CA ASP A 209 -34.17 -9.82 -29.07
C ASP A 209 -33.46 -9.67 -30.42
N SER A 210 -33.20 -8.44 -30.85
CA SER A 210 -32.38 -8.17 -32.04
C SER A 210 -30.90 -8.47 -31.76
N ALA A 211 -30.30 -9.41 -32.48
CA ALA A 211 -28.90 -9.86 -32.36
C ALA A 211 -27.82 -8.80 -32.72
N SER A 212 -28.16 -7.52 -32.72
CA SER A 212 -27.28 -6.42 -33.12
C SER A 212 -26.46 -5.87 -31.94
N SER A 213 -25.13 -5.93 -32.09
CA SER A 213 -24.07 -5.24 -31.33
C SER A 213 -24.08 -5.37 -29.80
N ALA A 214 -24.62 -6.46 -29.24
CA ALA A 214 -24.45 -6.75 -27.82
C ALA A 214 -22.94 -6.97 -27.52
N GLY A 215 -22.36 -6.16 -26.63
CA GLY A 215 -20.95 -6.24 -26.22
C GLY A 215 -19.98 -5.23 -26.84
N SER A 216 -20.27 -4.60 -28.00
CA SER A 216 -19.36 -3.62 -28.61
C SER A 216 -19.35 -2.26 -27.89
N THR A 217 -20.44 -1.92 -27.20
CA THR A 217 -20.58 -0.65 -26.48
C THR A 217 -19.74 -0.60 -25.20
N ALA A 218 -19.57 -1.73 -24.50
CA ALA A 218 -18.71 -1.82 -23.32
C ALA A 218 -17.23 -1.61 -23.68
N GLN A 219 -16.74 -2.23 -24.76
CA GLN A 219 -15.35 -2.09 -25.20
C GLN A 219 -14.96 -0.69 -25.69
N LEU A 220 -15.92 0.12 -26.19
CA LEU A 220 -15.63 1.45 -26.75
C LEU A 220 -15.72 2.60 -25.73
N TYR A 221 -16.44 2.43 -24.62
CA TYR A 221 -16.82 3.52 -23.71
C TYR A 221 -16.42 3.32 -22.26
N GLU A 222 -15.70 2.24 -21.91
CA GLU A 222 -15.24 2.05 -20.55
C GLU A 222 -14.21 3.13 -20.18
N LYS A 223 -14.67 4.23 -19.57
CA LYS A 223 -13.83 5.06 -18.73
C LYS A 223 -13.57 4.28 -17.45
N ILE A 224 -12.76 3.22 -17.56
CA ILE A 224 -12.27 2.47 -16.41
C ILE A 224 -11.63 3.51 -15.49
N PHE A 225 -12.06 3.55 -14.23
CA PHE A 225 -11.18 4.07 -13.20
C PHE A 225 -9.98 3.15 -13.17
N TYR A 226 -8.97 3.40 -14.02
CA TYR A 226 -7.82 2.52 -14.13
C TYR A 226 -7.20 2.39 -12.75
N ARG A 227 -7.16 1.15 -12.24
CA ARG A 227 -6.65 0.82 -10.91
C ARG A 227 -5.27 0.14 -10.97
N GLY A 228 -4.58 0.23 -12.12
CA GLY A 228 -3.44 -0.64 -12.39
C GLY A 228 -3.86 -2.05 -12.85
N PRO A 229 -2.90 -2.97 -12.97
CA PRO A 229 -3.20 -4.38 -13.21
C PRO A 229 -4.01 -5.00 -12.05
N PRO A 230 -4.76 -6.09 -12.30
CA PRO A 230 -5.61 -6.72 -11.27
C PRO A 230 -4.81 -7.45 -10.18
N GLN A 231 -3.58 -7.85 -10.49
CA GLN A 231 -2.69 -8.64 -9.64
C GLN A 231 -1.24 -8.15 -9.83
N PRO A 232 -0.38 -8.31 -8.80
CA PRO A 232 1.03 -8.02 -8.95
C PRO A 232 1.69 -9.03 -9.91
N PRO A 233 2.87 -8.69 -10.49
CA PRO A 233 3.68 -9.66 -11.21
C PRO A 233 4.00 -10.89 -10.33
N PRO A 234 4.02 -12.11 -10.89
CA PRO A 234 4.37 -13.31 -10.13
C PRO A 234 5.87 -13.35 -9.80
N VAL A 235 6.22 -14.07 -8.73
CA VAL A 235 7.61 -14.38 -8.40
C VAL A 235 8.25 -15.20 -9.52
N SER A 236 9.48 -14.84 -9.89
CA SER A 236 10.30 -15.60 -10.84
C SER A 236 10.84 -16.85 -10.15
N SER A 237 10.49 -18.04 -10.64
CA SER A 237 10.86 -19.33 -10.03
C SER A 237 10.57 -19.40 -8.51
N PRO A 238 9.29 -19.48 -8.09
CA PRO A 238 8.94 -19.49 -6.68
C PRO A 238 9.57 -20.68 -5.93
N GLY A 239 10.08 -20.44 -4.73
CA GLY A 239 10.61 -21.49 -3.86
C GLY A 239 9.49 -22.44 -3.39
N HIS A 240 9.79 -23.73 -3.29
CA HIS A 240 8.81 -24.77 -2.94
C HIS A 240 8.12 -24.52 -1.59
N ASP A 241 8.91 -24.25 -0.54
CA ASP A 241 8.39 -24.04 0.82
C ASP A 241 8.03 -22.58 1.12
N LEU A 242 8.42 -21.65 0.23
CA LEU A 242 8.26 -20.22 0.43
C LEU A 242 7.88 -19.52 -0.88
N PRO A 243 6.61 -19.66 -1.33
CA PRO A 243 6.18 -19.20 -2.66
C PRO A 243 6.18 -17.68 -2.83
N CYS A 244 6.28 -16.92 -1.74
CA CYS A 244 6.46 -15.47 -1.79
C CYS A 244 7.88 -15.04 -2.19
N MET A 245 8.85 -15.95 -2.21
CA MET A 245 10.26 -15.69 -2.55
C MET A 245 10.73 -16.57 -3.71
N SER A 246 11.63 -16.02 -4.53
CA SER A 246 12.30 -16.76 -5.60
C SER A 246 13.30 -17.77 -5.03
N ASP A 247 13.45 -18.93 -5.67
CA ASP A 247 14.53 -19.89 -5.40
C ASP A 247 15.93 -19.33 -5.69
N ALA A 248 15.99 -18.18 -6.37
CA ALA A 248 17.21 -17.47 -6.68
C ALA A 248 17.80 -16.71 -5.49
N ILE A 249 17.06 -16.60 -4.38
CA ILE A 249 17.49 -15.86 -3.20
C ILE A 249 17.41 -16.70 -1.92
N GLY A 250 18.45 -16.58 -1.09
CA GLY A 250 18.57 -17.25 0.20
C GLY A 250 18.67 -16.25 1.35
N ILE A 251 18.43 -16.72 2.57
CA ILE A 251 18.56 -15.91 3.80
C ILE A 251 19.87 -16.28 4.48
N GLN A 252 20.70 -15.27 4.76
CA GLN A 252 21.95 -15.43 5.49
C GLN A 252 22.03 -14.49 6.68
N TYR A 253 23.00 -14.74 7.56
CA TYR A 253 23.34 -13.87 8.67
C TYR A 253 24.81 -13.57 8.70
N SER A 254 25.16 -12.31 8.98
CA SER A 254 26.51 -11.93 9.40
C SER A 254 26.44 -10.97 10.58
N PRO A 255 27.47 -10.94 11.46
CA PRO A 255 27.48 -10.02 12.59
C PRO A 255 27.36 -8.54 12.21
N ILE A 256 27.87 -8.16 11.04
CA ILE A 256 27.90 -6.77 10.57
C ILE A 256 26.59 -6.38 9.86
N ARG A 257 26.05 -7.28 9.02
CA ARG A 257 24.86 -7.00 8.20
C ARG A 257 23.56 -7.46 8.84
N GLY A 258 23.63 -8.20 9.95
CA GLY A 258 22.47 -8.90 10.49
C GLY A 258 21.97 -9.97 9.53
N ARG A 259 20.65 -10.21 9.56
CA ARG A 259 19.98 -11.08 8.59
C ARG A 259 19.83 -10.33 7.27
N HIS A 260 20.09 -11.01 6.16
CA HIS A 260 20.05 -10.41 4.84
C HIS A 260 19.74 -11.43 3.74
N LEU A 261 19.28 -10.93 2.60
CA LEU A 261 19.04 -11.75 1.41
C LEU A 261 20.29 -11.81 0.53
N VAL A 262 20.59 -12.98 -0.03
CA VAL A 262 21.71 -13.21 -0.94
C VAL A 262 21.25 -13.94 -2.19
N ALA A 263 21.94 -13.73 -3.31
CA ALA A 263 21.66 -14.44 -4.55
C ALA A 263 22.26 -15.86 -4.55
N GLU A 264 21.45 -16.90 -4.77
CA GLU A 264 21.90 -18.29 -4.90
C GLU A 264 22.39 -18.63 -6.31
N ARG A 265 22.01 -17.80 -7.28
CA ARG A 265 22.47 -17.81 -8.68
C ARG A 265 22.63 -16.39 -9.19
N ASP A 266 23.13 -16.25 -10.41
CA ASP A 266 23.08 -14.96 -11.11
C ASP A 266 21.60 -14.59 -11.38
N ILE A 267 21.23 -13.36 -11.04
CA ILE A 267 19.90 -12.77 -11.24
C ILE A 267 20.02 -11.67 -12.30
N GLN A 268 19.16 -11.72 -13.31
CA GLN A 268 19.05 -10.72 -14.36
C GLN A 268 18.16 -9.56 -13.91
N PRO A 269 18.34 -8.33 -14.45
CA PRO A 269 17.41 -7.22 -14.21
C PRO A 269 15.98 -7.55 -14.65
N GLY A 270 14.99 -7.13 -13.87
CA GLY A 270 13.57 -7.39 -14.13
C GLY A 270 13.04 -8.71 -13.57
N GLU A 271 13.89 -9.54 -12.96
CA GLU A 271 13.39 -10.71 -12.23
C GLU A 271 12.66 -10.27 -10.96
N VAL A 272 11.46 -10.81 -10.74
CA VAL A 272 10.64 -10.55 -9.55
C VAL A 272 11.07 -11.54 -8.47
N LEU A 273 11.69 -11.03 -7.41
CA LEU A 273 12.37 -11.82 -6.39
C LEU A 273 11.49 -12.12 -5.18
N VAL A 274 10.59 -11.20 -4.83
CA VAL A 274 9.66 -11.34 -3.70
C VAL A 274 8.31 -10.79 -4.11
N VAL A 275 7.21 -11.47 -3.76
CA VAL A 275 5.83 -10.94 -3.80
C VAL A 275 5.17 -11.34 -2.49
N GLU A 276 4.93 -10.37 -1.62
CA GLU A 276 4.51 -10.63 -0.24
C GLU A 276 3.30 -9.77 0.13
N GLU A 277 2.30 -10.39 0.75
CA GLU A 277 1.19 -9.69 1.38
C GLU A 277 1.60 -9.18 2.76
N ALA A 278 1.19 -7.97 3.12
CA ALA A 278 1.53 -7.37 4.40
C ALA A 278 1.01 -8.18 5.59
N LEU A 279 1.83 -8.35 6.62
CA LEU A 279 1.42 -8.88 7.93
C LEU A 279 0.43 -7.92 8.61
N ALA A 280 0.68 -6.62 8.47
CA ALA A 280 -0.23 -5.57 8.88
C ALA A 280 -0.07 -4.35 7.96
N ALA A 281 -1.18 -3.67 7.70
CA ALA A 281 -1.22 -2.49 6.85
C ALA A 281 -2.13 -1.41 7.44
N THR A 282 -1.78 -0.15 7.17
CA THR A 282 -2.61 1.00 7.51
C THR A 282 -2.64 2.04 6.41
N VAL A 283 -3.84 2.54 6.11
CA VAL A 283 -4.00 3.73 5.27
C VAL A 283 -3.61 4.96 6.07
N LYS A 284 -3.19 6.03 5.39
CA LYS A 284 -2.99 7.33 6.05
C LYS A 284 -4.27 7.73 6.79
N LEU A 285 -4.12 8.11 8.06
CA LEU A 285 -5.21 8.58 8.93
C LEU A 285 -5.63 10.03 8.60
N ASP A 286 -5.80 10.32 7.31
CA ASP A 286 -6.21 11.60 6.75
C ASP A 286 -7.39 11.39 5.78
N GLY A 287 -7.57 12.29 4.79
CA GLY A 287 -8.60 12.13 3.75
C GLY A 287 -8.47 10.83 2.93
N THR A 288 -7.34 10.15 3.00
CA THR A 288 -7.07 8.86 2.35
C THR A 288 -7.98 7.74 2.88
N LEU A 289 -8.42 7.80 4.14
CA LEU A 289 -9.39 6.86 4.73
C LEU A 289 -10.69 6.74 3.92
N ARG A 290 -11.07 7.80 3.19
CA ARG A 290 -12.30 7.87 2.38
C ARG A 290 -12.11 7.59 0.89
N THR A 291 -10.87 7.36 0.45
CA THR A 291 -10.53 7.14 -0.96
C THR A 291 -9.84 5.81 -1.22
N HIS A 292 -9.21 5.21 -0.20
CA HIS A 292 -8.48 3.96 -0.29
C HIS A 292 -9.07 2.92 0.65
N CYS A 293 -9.05 1.66 0.21
CA CYS A 293 -9.56 0.56 0.99
C CYS A 293 -8.77 0.41 2.29
N SER A 294 -9.45 0.46 3.44
CA SER A 294 -8.78 0.32 4.74
C SER A 294 -8.25 -1.08 5.05
N HIS A 295 -8.52 -2.05 4.17
CA HIS A 295 -7.97 -3.40 4.20
C HIS A 295 -6.75 -3.56 3.28
N CYS A 296 -6.96 -3.44 1.95
CA CYS A 296 -5.91 -3.72 0.96
C CYS A 296 -5.19 -2.48 0.42
N LEU A 297 -5.46 -1.29 0.95
CA LEU A 297 -4.85 0.00 0.57
C LEU A 297 -5.07 0.44 -0.89
N ARG A 298 -5.75 -0.36 -1.73
CA ARG A 298 -6.09 0.03 -3.11
C ARG A 298 -7.12 1.14 -3.13
N ARG A 299 -6.97 2.07 -4.07
CA ARG A 299 -7.97 3.11 -4.33
C ARG A 299 -9.33 2.49 -4.64
N SER A 300 -10.37 3.10 -4.07
CA SER A 300 -11.75 2.67 -4.23
C SER A 300 -12.61 3.82 -4.77
N PRO A 301 -12.68 4.02 -6.10
CA PRO A 301 -13.57 4.99 -6.72
C PRO A 301 -15.06 4.71 -6.46
N MET A 302 -15.42 3.46 -6.14
CA MET A 302 -16.78 3.02 -5.79
C MET A 302 -16.75 2.42 -4.38
N PRO A 303 -16.55 3.23 -3.33
CA PRO A 303 -16.37 2.75 -1.97
C PRO A 303 -17.64 2.13 -1.40
N LEU A 304 -17.44 1.02 -0.68
CA LEU A 304 -18.38 0.48 0.29
C LEU A 304 -18.07 1.08 1.67
N PRO A 305 -19.07 1.53 2.43
CA PRO A 305 -18.84 2.10 3.73
C PRO A 305 -18.73 1.03 4.82
N CYS A 306 -18.06 1.39 5.92
CA CYS A 306 -18.29 0.71 7.19
C CYS A 306 -19.79 0.85 7.59
N PRO A 307 -20.42 -0.19 8.17
CA PRO A 307 -21.78 -0.09 8.69
C PRO A 307 -21.92 0.86 9.88
N SER A 308 -20.87 0.97 10.72
CA SER A 308 -20.93 1.72 11.98
C SER A 308 -20.41 3.14 11.85
N CYS A 309 -19.30 3.36 11.15
CA CYS A 309 -18.69 4.68 10.99
C CYS A 309 -18.74 5.22 9.56
N SER A 310 -18.55 6.53 9.41
CA SER A 310 -18.40 7.24 8.13
C SER A 310 -16.94 7.55 7.77
N LEU A 311 -15.97 6.97 8.50
CA LEU A 311 -14.55 7.29 8.35
C LEU A 311 -13.84 6.52 7.25
N VAL A 312 -14.10 5.21 7.16
CA VAL A 312 -13.35 4.29 6.29
C VAL A 312 -14.16 3.79 5.11
N VAL A 313 -13.45 3.32 4.09
CA VAL A 313 -14.06 2.69 2.92
C VAL A 313 -13.40 1.37 2.56
N PHE A 314 -14.12 0.55 1.80
CA PHE A 314 -13.66 -0.73 1.28
C PHE A 314 -13.92 -0.86 -0.23
N CYS A 315 -13.02 -1.56 -0.92
CA CYS A 315 -13.13 -1.75 -2.37
C CYS A 315 -14.02 -2.93 -2.79
N SER A 316 -14.35 -3.82 -1.86
CA SER A 316 -15.17 -5.02 -2.09
C SER A 316 -15.80 -5.50 -0.78
N GLU A 317 -16.85 -6.33 -0.88
CA GLU A 317 -17.48 -6.97 0.28
C GLU A 317 -16.50 -7.86 1.04
N HIS A 318 -15.65 -8.58 0.31
CA HIS A 318 -14.58 -9.39 0.90
C HIS A 318 -13.65 -8.54 1.78
N CYS A 319 -13.12 -7.42 1.25
CA CYS A 319 -12.27 -6.52 2.02
C CYS A 319 -13.01 -5.89 3.21
N ARG A 320 -14.30 -5.56 3.06
CA ARG A 320 -15.13 -5.03 4.15
C ARG A 320 -15.27 -6.03 5.28
N HIS A 321 -15.65 -7.26 4.95
CA HIS A 321 -15.81 -8.34 5.92
C HIS A 321 -14.49 -8.66 6.63
N GLN A 322 -13.41 -8.91 5.87
CA GLN A 322 -12.10 -9.22 6.46
C GLN A 322 -11.59 -8.11 7.39
N SER A 323 -11.80 -6.84 7.02
CA SER A 323 -11.38 -5.73 7.87
C SER A 323 -12.22 -5.59 9.14
N LEU A 324 -13.54 -5.79 9.04
CA LEU A 324 -14.45 -5.73 10.21
C LEU A 324 -14.22 -6.89 11.18
N LEU A 325 -13.82 -8.06 10.68
CA LEU A 325 -13.52 -9.22 11.52
C LEU A 325 -12.16 -9.10 12.23
N ARG A 326 -11.26 -8.25 11.70
CA ARG A 326 -9.90 -8.05 12.21
C ARG A 326 -9.72 -6.62 12.75
N SER A 327 -8.81 -5.86 12.14
CA SER A 327 -8.32 -4.58 12.65
C SER A 327 -9.39 -3.50 12.75
N HIS A 328 -10.23 -3.32 11.72
CA HIS A 328 -11.19 -2.21 11.72
C HIS A 328 -12.31 -2.43 12.74
N GLY A 329 -12.79 -3.66 12.93
CA GLY A 329 -13.81 -3.96 13.94
C GLY A 329 -13.37 -3.54 15.35
N ALA A 330 -12.13 -3.85 15.70
CA ALA A 330 -11.55 -3.50 16.99
C ALA A 330 -11.25 -2.00 17.14
N GLU A 331 -10.83 -1.31 16.08
CA GLU A 331 -10.47 0.12 16.15
C GLU A 331 -11.64 1.07 15.83
N CYS A 332 -12.78 0.59 15.30
CA CYS A 332 -13.83 1.44 14.75
C CYS A 332 -14.34 2.50 15.74
N GLY A 333 -14.52 2.12 17.01
CA GLY A 333 -14.99 3.03 18.07
C GLY A 333 -13.97 4.11 18.45
N VAL A 334 -12.67 3.84 18.25
CA VAL A 334 -11.56 4.73 18.64
C VAL A 334 -10.87 5.42 17.48
N LEU A 335 -11.21 5.08 16.24
CA LEU A 335 -10.52 5.60 15.06
C LEU A 335 -10.55 7.13 15.01
N SER A 336 -11.63 7.77 15.46
CA SER A 336 -11.69 9.24 15.55
C SER A 336 -10.68 9.83 16.54
N ALA A 337 -10.38 9.14 17.64
CA ALA A 337 -9.35 9.52 18.61
C ALA A 337 -7.94 9.27 18.03
N LEU A 338 -7.74 8.16 17.33
CA LEU A 338 -6.46 7.86 16.65
C LEU A 338 -6.12 8.89 15.58
N VAL A 339 -7.11 9.30 14.77
CA VAL A 339 -6.97 10.40 13.80
C VAL A 339 -6.64 11.71 14.50
N ALA A 340 -7.20 11.96 15.69
CA ALA A 340 -6.91 13.16 16.47
C ALA A 340 -5.48 13.20 17.02
N LEU A 341 -4.96 12.05 17.45
CA LEU A 341 -3.61 11.95 17.98
C LEU A 341 -2.52 12.20 16.94
N GLN A 342 -2.80 11.96 15.65
CA GLN A 342 -1.82 12.04 14.54
C GLN A 342 -0.53 11.29 14.87
N LEU A 343 -0.68 10.05 15.37
CA LEU A 343 0.47 9.18 15.64
C LEU A 343 1.24 8.90 14.35
N ASP A 344 2.54 8.68 14.50
CA ASP A 344 3.37 8.14 13.44
C ASP A 344 2.88 6.75 12.98
N PRO A 345 3.32 6.26 11.81
CA PRO A 345 2.82 5.01 11.24
C PRO A 345 3.04 3.78 12.13
N ALA A 346 4.20 3.71 12.81
CA ALA A 346 4.59 2.57 13.62
C ALA A 346 3.64 2.31 14.81
N PRO A 347 3.30 3.31 15.65
CA PRO A 347 2.27 3.14 16.68
C PRO A 347 0.90 2.71 16.14
N THR A 348 0.46 3.26 15.00
CA THR A 348 -0.82 2.90 14.39
C THR A 348 -0.82 1.43 13.93
N LEU A 349 0.28 0.99 13.31
CA LEU A 349 0.47 -0.41 12.92
C LEU A 349 0.56 -1.33 14.16
N ALA A 350 1.25 -0.92 15.22
CA ALA A 350 1.35 -1.69 16.46
C ALA A 350 -0.02 -1.94 17.09
N LEU A 351 -0.88 -0.91 17.16
CA LEU A 351 -2.27 -1.06 17.59
C LEU A 351 -3.02 -2.05 16.71
N ARG A 352 -2.93 -1.93 15.38
CA ARG A 352 -3.62 -2.84 14.44
C ARG A 352 -3.15 -4.29 14.54
N VAL A 353 -1.87 -4.51 14.80
CA VAL A 353 -1.31 -5.85 15.02
C VAL A 353 -1.92 -6.47 16.27
N LEU A 354 -1.91 -5.75 17.40
CA LEU A 354 -2.43 -6.29 18.66
C LEU A 354 -3.96 -6.38 18.68
N SER A 355 -4.66 -5.43 18.08
CA SER A 355 -6.13 -5.43 18.04
C SER A 355 -6.71 -6.48 17.09
N ALA A 356 -5.90 -7.04 16.19
CA ALA A 356 -6.27 -8.16 15.33
C ALA A 356 -6.12 -9.54 15.98
N THR A 357 -5.66 -9.61 17.24
CA THR A 357 -5.56 -10.84 18.05
C THR A 357 -6.34 -10.67 19.36
N THR A 358 -6.30 -11.68 20.23
CA THR A 358 -6.83 -11.60 21.61
C THR A 358 -5.69 -11.59 22.62
N LEU A 359 -5.97 -11.11 23.83
CA LEU A 359 -5.01 -11.14 24.95
C LEU A 359 -4.55 -12.57 25.25
N SER A 360 -5.47 -13.54 25.25
CA SER A 360 -5.13 -14.95 25.48
C SER A 360 -4.20 -15.51 24.41
N ALA A 361 -4.50 -15.26 23.13
CA ALA A 361 -3.65 -15.69 22.03
C ALA A 361 -2.27 -15.01 22.06
N LEU A 362 -2.20 -13.74 22.46
CA LEU A 362 -0.95 -13.01 22.64
C LEU A 362 -0.10 -13.65 23.75
N ARG A 363 -0.67 -13.97 24.91
CA ARG A 363 0.03 -14.67 26.01
C ARG A 363 0.69 -15.95 25.52
N THR A 364 -0.10 -16.82 24.88
CA THR A 364 0.36 -18.11 24.37
C THR A 364 1.48 -17.92 23.34
N THR A 365 1.29 -17.00 22.40
CA THR A 365 2.26 -16.73 21.33
C THR A 365 3.58 -16.20 21.89
N VAL A 366 3.54 -15.20 22.78
CA VAL A 366 4.75 -14.60 23.36
C VAL A 366 5.48 -15.62 24.25
N ALA A 367 4.75 -16.39 25.04
CA ALA A 367 5.36 -17.45 25.87
C ALA A 367 6.06 -18.51 25.00
N SER A 368 5.44 -18.95 23.90
CA SER A 368 6.05 -19.88 22.93
C SER A 368 7.34 -19.31 22.35
N ILE A 369 7.32 -18.06 21.90
CA ILE A 369 8.49 -17.38 21.32
C ILE A 369 9.63 -17.28 22.33
N GLN A 370 9.33 -16.93 23.58
CA GLN A 370 10.33 -16.82 24.64
C GLN A 370 10.97 -18.18 24.98
N GLN A 371 10.19 -19.27 24.91
CA GLN A 371 10.71 -20.63 25.09
C GLN A 371 11.58 -21.09 23.90
N GLU A 372 11.20 -20.72 22.67
CA GLU A 372 11.97 -21.01 21.45
C GLU A 372 13.31 -20.26 21.40
N ASN A 373 13.34 -19.02 21.90
CA ASN A 373 14.52 -18.14 21.92
C ASN A 373 15.56 -18.51 22.99
N VAL A 374 15.45 -19.69 23.62
CA VAL A 374 16.49 -20.27 24.49
C VAL A 374 17.64 -20.80 23.62
N GLY A 375 18.33 -19.88 22.95
CA GLY A 375 19.42 -20.10 22.01
C GLY A 375 19.70 -18.83 21.21
N THR A 376 20.94 -18.32 21.24
CA THR A 376 21.34 -17.03 20.64
C THR A 376 21.36 -16.99 19.10
N ARG A 377 20.68 -17.92 18.43
CA ARG A 377 20.71 -18.01 16.96
C ARG A 377 19.67 -17.09 16.34
N PRO A 378 20.05 -16.27 15.33
CA PRO A 378 19.09 -15.44 14.62
C PRO A 378 18.09 -16.32 13.84
N VAL A 379 16.81 -15.94 13.89
CA VAL A 379 15.75 -16.61 13.11
C VAL A 379 15.94 -16.28 11.63
N LEU A 380 16.26 -17.30 10.83
CA LEU A 380 16.48 -17.21 9.37
C LEU A 380 15.28 -17.72 8.56
N GLN A 381 14.09 -17.65 9.13
CA GLN A 381 12.85 -18.10 8.50
C GLN A 381 11.90 -16.92 8.32
N VAL A 382 11.15 -16.96 7.22
CA VAL A 382 10.02 -16.05 6.97
C VAL A 382 8.80 -16.66 7.63
N SER A 383 8.04 -15.84 8.35
CA SER A 383 6.81 -16.25 9.02
C SER A 383 5.68 -15.29 8.70
N SER A 384 4.46 -15.83 8.59
CA SER A 384 3.24 -15.04 8.38
C SER A 384 2.53 -14.67 9.69
N ASP A 385 3.11 -15.01 10.84
CA ASP A 385 2.53 -14.78 12.17
C ASP A 385 3.28 -13.69 12.97
N TYR A 386 2.87 -13.50 14.22
CA TYR A 386 3.48 -12.52 15.12
C TYR A 386 4.99 -12.76 15.36
N ARG A 387 5.53 -13.96 15.12
CA ARG A 387 6.97 -14.24 15.27
C ARG A 387 7.81 -13.37 14.35
N ALA A 388 7.34 -13.11 13.13
CA ALA A 388 8.05 -12.21 12.22
C ALA A 388 8.19 -10.81 12.81
N LEU A 389 7.10 -10.29 13.38
CA LEU A 389 7.04 -8.95 14.00
C LEU A 389 7.87 -8.87 15.29
N TYR A 390 7.84 -9.92 16.11
CA TYR A 390 8.61 -9.99 17.36
C TYR A 390 10.12 -9.87 17.13
N HIS A 391 10.62 -10.45 16.03
CA HIS A 391 12.03 -10.47 15.67
C HIS A 391 12.46 -9.30 14.79
N LEU A 392 11.61 -8.29 14.54
CA LEU A 392 12.03 -7.10 13.80
C LEU A 392 13.14 -6.35 14.55
N GLN A 393 14.10 -5.83 13.80
CA GLN A 393 15.22 -5.07 14.37
C GLN A 393 14.73 -3.67 14.77
N GLY A 394 14.69 -3.37 16.07
CA GLY A 394 14.22 -2.08 16.59
C GLY A 394 15.30 -1.15 17.18
N HIS A 395 16.56 -1.60 17.21
CA HIS A 395 17.72 -0.82 17.68
C HIS A 395 17.54 -0.17 19.07
N ALA A 396 16.88 -0.86 20.00
CA ALA A 396 16.57 -0.33 21.34
C ALA A 396 17.81 0.21 22.08
N THR A 397 18.95 -0.47 21.98
CA THR A 397 20.21 -0.08 22.66
C THR A 397 20.95 1.08 21.99
N ALA A 398 20.57 1.49 20.78
CA ALA A 398 21.18 2.60 20.06
C ALA A 398 20.36 3.89 20.15
N ARG A 399 19.19 3.84 20.82
CA ARG A 399 18.27 4.97 20.99
C ARG A 399 18.57 5.75 22.25
N THR A 400 18.26 7.04 22.21
CA THR A 400 18.38 7.90 23.39
C THR A 400 17.27 7.61 24.39
N GLU A 401 17.50 7.98 25.65
CA GLU A 401 16.54 7.86 26.74
C GLU A 401 15.25 8.61 26.42
N SER A 402 15.37 9.79 25.81
CA SER A 402 14.21 10.60 25.38
C SER A 402 13.37 9.90 24.31
N GLN A 403 14.00 9.22 23.35
CA GLN A 403 13.29 8.48 22.31
C GLN A 403 12.54 7.29 22.92
N LEU A 404 13.20 6.55 23.81
CA LEU A 404 12.59 5.40 24.50
C LEU A 404 11.43 5.84 25.41
N GLN A 405 11.56 6.98 26.08
CA GLN A 405 10.48 7.55 26.91
C GLN A 405 9.27 7.99 26.07
N GLU A 406 9.48 8.61 24.92
CA GLU A 406 8.39 8.98 24.02
C GLU A 406 7.65 7.74 23.52
N ILE A 407 8.39 6.68 23.14
CA ILE A 407 7.82 5.39 22.72
C ILE A 407 7.02 4.74 23.86
N ALA A 408 7.55 4.73 25.08
CA ALA A 408 6.84 4.23 26.24
C ALA A 408 5.56 5.04 26.52
N ALA A 409 5.60 6.36 26.35
CA ALA A 409 4.42 7.21 26.51
C ALA A 409 3.34 6.90 25.47
N VAL A 410 3.72 6.71 24.20
CA VAL A 410 2.79 6.24 23.16
C VAL A 410 2.23 4.86 23.50
N ALA A 411 3.07 3.93 23.97
CA ALA A 411 2.65 2.60 24.39
C ALA A 411 1.63 2.66 25.55
N CYS A 412 1.78 3.59 26.50
CA CYS A 412 0.80 3.81 27.56
C CYS A 412 -0.57 4.21 26.98
N VAL A 413 -0.61 5.21 26.09
CA VAL A 413 -1.85 5.66 25.45
C VAL A 413 -2.53 4.50 24.70
N ILE A 414 -1.77 3.71 23.92
CA ILE A 414 -2.31 2.58 23.16
C ILE A 414 -2.75 1.43 24.09
N THR A 415 -2.07 1.24 25.22
CA THR A 415 -2.48 0.25 26.24
C THR A 415 -3.87 0.59 26.78
N HIS A 416 -4.12 1.85 27.15
CA HIS A 416 -5.47 2.30 27.53
C HIS A 416 -6.49 2.06 26.41
N VAL A 417 -6.14 2.39 25.16
CA VAL A 417 -7.03 2.13 24.00
C VAL A 417 -7.41 0.65 23.88
N LEU A 418 -6.44 -0.27 23.97
CA LEU A 418 -6.70 -1.70 23.85
C LEU A 418 -7.60 -2.22 24.98
N PHE A 419 -7.31 -1.86 26.23
CA PHE A 419 -8.04 -2.38 27.39
C PHE A 419 -9.41 -1.71 27.59
N GLU A 420 -9.56 -0.42 27.29
CA GLU A 420 -10.79 0.32 27.58
C GLU A 420 -11.74 0.39 26.39
N CYS A 421 -11.22 0.27 25.16
CA CYS A 421 -11.99 0.55 23.96
C CYS A 421 -12.01 -0.55 22.90
N CYS A 422 -11.22 -1.63 23.07
CA CYS A 422 -11.19 -2.76 22.15
C CYS A 422 -11.72 -4.04 22.84
N PRO A 423 -13.04 -4.17 23.07
CA PRO A 423 -13.59 -5.31 23.80
C PRO A 423 -13.33 -6.66 23.12
N ALA A 424 -13.13 -6.69 21.80
CA ALA A 424 -12.77 -7.90 21.07
C ALA A 424 -11.38 -8.45 21.48
N PHE A 425 -10.45 -7.58 21.85
CA PHE A 425 -9.11 -7.97 22.32
C PHE A 425 -9.17 -8.71 23.67
N LEU A 426 -10.20 -8.41 24.48
CA LEU A 426 -10.41 -8.99 25.81
C LEU A 426 -11.33 -10.21 25.81
N LYS A 427 -11.48 -10.89 24.67
CA LYS A 427 -12.23 -12.13 24.56
C LYS A 427 -11.30 -13.33 24.48
N ASP A 428 -11.69 -14.45 25.08
CA ASP A 428 -11.03 -15.73 24.88
C ASP A 428 -11.44 -16.39 23.55
N GLU A 429 -10.93 -17.59 23.29
CA GLU A 429 -11.25 -18.37 22.08
C GLU A 429 -12.73 -18.74 21.96
N ASN A 430 -13.47 -18.71 23.07
CA ASN A 430 -14.92 -18.97 23.13
C ASN A 430 -15.75 -17.67 23.11
N GLY A 431 -15.12 -16.51 22.93
CA GLY A 431 -15.76 -15.21 22.92
C GLY A 431 -16.14 -14.66 24.29
N GLN A 432 -15.70 -15.30 25.38
CA GLN A 432 -15.98 -14.87 26.76
C GLN A 432 -14.99 -13.82 27.26
N PRO A 433 -15.41 -12.89 28.14
CA PRO A 433 -14.50 -11.91 28.72
C PRO A 433 -13.31 -12.58 29.45
N THR A 434 -12.11 -12.15 29.11
CA THR A 434 -10.87 -12.60 29.75
C THR A 434 -10.56 -11.73 30.97
N VAL A 435 -10.19 -12.37 32.09
CA VAL A 435 -9.71 -11.65 33.28
C VAL A 435 -8.33 -11.05 32.99
N VAL A 436 -8.24 -9.73 33.18
CA VAL A 436 -7.01 -8.95 33.02
C VAL A 436 -6.28 -8.86 34.35
N THR A 437 -4.99 -9.16 34.34
CA THR A 437 -4.05 -9.06 35.47
C THR A 437 -3.06 -7.92 35.24
N GLU A 438 -2.35 -7.50 36.27
CA GLU A 438 -1.30 -6.48 36.12
C GLU A 438 -0.19 -6.92 35.16
N GLU A 439 0.20 -8.20 35.19
CA GLU A 439 1.21 -8.75 34.27
C GLU A 439 0.74 -8.73 32.81
N ASP A 440 -0.57 -8.73 32.53
CA ASP A 440 -1.07 -8.55 31.17
C ASP A 440 -0.88 -7.14 30.65
N VAL A 441 -1.06 -6.15 31.52
CA VAL A 441 -0.82 -4.76 31.18
C VAL A 441 0.67 -4.58 30.85
N MET A 442 1.54 -5.22 31.64
CA MET A 442 3.00 -5.19 31.41
C MET A 442 3.38 -5.91 30.11
N LEU A 443 2.80 -7.08 29.86
CA LEU A 443 2.98 -7.83 28.60
C LEU A 443 2.59 -6.96 27.41
N VAL A 444 1.38 -6.40 27.40
CA VAL A 444 0.85 -5.58 26.31
C VAL A 444 1.72 -4.34 26.10
N GLY A 445 2.04 -3.61 27.16
CA GLY A 445 2.90 -2.44 27.09
C GLY A 445 4.30 -2.72 26.56
N GLY A 446 4.95 -3.78 27.06
CA GLY A 446 6.26 -4.23 26.58
C GLY A 446 6.22 -4.68 25.11
N GLN A 447 5.18 -5.41 24.70
CA GLN A 447 4.98 -5.78 23.29
C GLN A 447 4.70 -4.55 22.41
N LEU A 448 3.95 -3.55 22.88
CA LEU A 448 3.75 -2.30 22.14
C LEU A 448 5.06 -1.56 21.93
N MET A 449 5.89 -1.41 22.96
CA MET A 449 7.21 -0.80 22.81
C MET A 449 8.07 -1.57 21.79
N ARG A 450 8.10 -2.91 21.89
CA ARG A 450 8.82 -3.78 20.95
C ARG A 450 8.34 -3.58 19.51
N LEU A 451 7.03 -3.60 19.30
CA LEU A 451 6.42 -3.41 17.98
C LEU A 451 6.73 -2.03 17.43
N ILE A 452 6.54 -0.96 18.21
CA ILE A 452 6.81 0.42 17.76
C ILE A 452 8.26 0.54 17.32
N LEU A 453 9.21 0.10 18.15
CA LEU A 453 10.64 0.13 17.84
C LEU A 453 10.96 -0.64 16.56
N GLY A 454 10.46 -1.87 16.43
CA GLY A 454 10.67 -2.69 15.24
C GLY A 454 10.04 -2.10 13.99
N LEU A 455 8.81 -1.58 14.09
CA LEU A 455 8.07 -1.01 12.98
C LEU A 455 8.70 0.29 12.48
N GLU A 456 9.25 1.15 13.35
CA GLU A 456 9.94 2.38 12.92
C GLU A 456 11.09 2.12 11.94
N CYS A 457 11.76 0.97 12.06
CA CYS A 457 12.89 0.60 11.20
C CYS A 457 12.51 -0.35 10.04
N ASN A 458 11.30 -0.91 10.02
CA ASN A 458 10.91 -1.98 9.08
C ASN A 458 9.59 -1.70 8.34
N THR A 459 8.98 -0.54 8.56
CA THR A 459 7.75 -0.16 7.87
C THR A 459 8.04 0.30 6.45
N HIS A 460 7.31 -0.24 5.48
CA HIS A 460 7.39 0.17 4.09
C HIS A 460 6.21 1.08 3.73
N VAL A 461 6.51 2.16 3.03
CA VAL A 461 5.50 3.08 2.49
C VAL A 461 4.82 2.46 1.27
N THR A 462 3.49 2.49 1.27
CA THR A 462 2.66 2.19 0.10
C THR A 462 2.45 3.47 -0.70
N LYS A 463 2.86 3.45 -1.98
CA LYS A 463 2.70 4.55 -2.91
C LYS A 463 1.76 4.17 -4.03
N GLU A 464 0.96 5.15 -4.45
CA GLU A 464 0.13 5.09 -5.65
C GLU A 464 0.76 5.97 -6.72
N PHE A 465 1.11 5.38 -7.85
CA PHE A 465 1.73 6.07 -8.97
C PHE A 465 0.69 6.87 -9.75
N GLU A 466 0.99 8.14 -10.05
CA GLU A 466 0.10 9.03 -10.80
C GLU A 466 0.55 9.10 -12.26
N VAL A 467 -0.31 8.68 -13.19
CA VAL A 467 -0.05 8.86 -14.63
C VAL A 467 -0.68 10.18 -15.07
N VAL A 468 0.15 11.07 -15.61
CA VAL A 468 -0.26 12.39 -16.09
C VAL A 468 -0.73 12.28 -17.55
N SER A 469 -1.88 12.88 -17.89
CA SER A 469 -2.36 12.93 -19.27
C SER A 469 -1.48 13.83 -20.15
N GLN A 470 -1.49 13.55 -21.46
CA GLN A 470 -0.56 14.09 -22.48
C GLN A 470 -0.50 15.63 -22.57
N GLU A 471 -1.43 16.37 -21.98
CA GLU A 471 -1.55 17.83 -22.12
C GLU A 471 -0.77 18.62 -21.06
N SER A 472 -0.22 17.95 -20.03
CA SER A 472 0.54 18.60 -18.94
C SER A 472 2.05 18.39 -19.10
N VAL A 473 2.61 18.78 -20.26
CA VAL A 473 4.04 18.55 -20.60
C VAL A 473 4.99 19.45 -19.80
N GLU A 474 4.48 20.44 -19.08
CA GLU A 474 5.30 21.22 -18.16
C GLU A 474 5.23 20.64 -16.75
N ARG A 475 6.28 19.96 -16.28
CA ARG A 475 6.86 20.17 -14.92
C ARG A 475 8.03 19.22 -14.58
N LYS A 476 9.13 19.85 -14.17
CA LYS A 476 10.44 19.31 -13.79
C LYS A 476 10.51 18.51 -12.47
N ASN A 477 9.41 18.07 -11.86
CA ASN A 477 9.46 17.36 -10.57
C ASN A 477 8.35 16.29 -10.47
N ARG A 478 8.52 15.16 -11.15
CA ARG A 478 7.65 13.99 -10.95
C ARG A 478 7.93 13.39 -9.56
N LYS A 479 7.00 13.55 -8.62
CA LYS A 479 7.00 12.72 -7.40
C LYS A 479 6.69 11.28 -7.84
N ARG A 480 7.41 10.29 -7.30
CA ARG A 480 7.29 8.85 -7.64
C ARG A 480 6.03 8.20 -7.04
N GLY A 481 4.90 8.88 -7.20
CA GLY A 481 3.62 8.53 -6.59
C GLY A 481 3.31 9.25 -5.28
N ARG A 482 2.02 9.22 -4.93
CA ARG A 482 1.47 9.71 -3.67
C ARG A 482 1.51 8.60 -2.63
N GLU A 483 1.95 8.94 -1.43
CA GLU A 483 1.91 8.00 -0.31
C GLU A 483 0.47 7.83 0.19
N VAL A 484 0.01 6.59 0.33
CA VAL A 484 -1.39 6.25 0.69
C VAL A 484 -1.49 5.46 2.00
N GLY A 485 -0.39 4.89 2.46
CA GLY A 485 -0.35 4.10 3.67
C GLY A 485 1.00 3.47 3.92
N TRP A 486 1.01 2.57 4.89
CA TRP A 486 2.20 1.87 5.36
C TRP A 486 1.88 0.41 5.62
N SER A 487 2.90 -0.43 5.52
CA SER A 487 2.77 -1.88 5.69
C SER A 487 4.06 -2.48 6.22
N VAL A 488 3.94 -3.59 6.94
CA VAL A 488 5.07 -4.39 7.44
C VAL A 488 4.98 -5.80 6.87
N TYR A 489 6.14 -6.39 6.60
CA TYR A 489 6.31 -7.64 5.87
C TYR A 489 7.35 -8.50 6.59
N SER A 490 7.44 -9.79 6.27
CA SER A 490 8.46 -10.68 6.86
C SER A 490 9.69 -10.75 5.96
N ALA A 491 9.53 -11.20 4.70
CA ALA A 491 10.65 -11.37 3.78
C ALA A 491 11.26 -10.03 3.36
N LEU A 492 10.42 -9.02 3.07
CA LEU A 492 10.90 -7.70 2.63
C LEU A 492 11.67 -6.94 3.72
N SER A 493 11.46 -7.25 5.00
CA SER A 493 12.23 -6.68 6.11
C SER A 493 13.62 -7.31 6.30
N LEU A 494 13.96 -8.34 5.53
CA LEU A 494 15.31 -8.91 5.46
C LEU A 494 16.22 -8.18 4.45
N ILE A 495 15.68 -7.25 3.67
CA ILE A 495 16.45 -6.59 2.61
C ILE A 495 17.20 -5.41 3.20
N ASN A 496 18.53 -5.47 3.16
CA ASN A 496 19.36 -4.36 3.63
C ASN A 496 19.43 -3.20 2.63
N HIS A 497 19.84 -2.05 3.15
CA HIS A 497 20.06 -0.84 2.38
C HIS A 497 21.35 -0.87 1.53
N SER A 498 21.27 -0.29 0.34
CA SER A 498 22.40 0.28 -0.43
C SER A 498 22.00 1.62 -1.08
N CYS A 499 22.90 2.61 -1.08
CA CYS A 499 22.65 3.88 -1.80
C CYS A 499 22.68 3.71 -3.33
N VAL A 500 23.21 2.58 -3.80
CA VAL A 500 23.17 2.07 -5.18
C VAL A 500 22.53 0.66 -5.10
N PRO A 501 21.21 0.58 -4.96
CA PRO A 501 20.53 -0.69 -4.77
C PRO A 501 20.53 -1.50 -6.07
N ASN A 502 20.52 -2.83 -5.94
CA ASN A 502 20.44 -3.77 -7.05
C ASN A 502 19.04 -4.38 -7.21
N ALA A 503 18.14 -4.16 -6.25
CA ALA A 503 16.72 -4.44 -6.34
C ALA A 503 15.91 -3.26 -5.79
N LEU A 504 14.64 -3.15 -6.19
CA LEU A 504 13.73 -2.11 -5.73
C LEU A 504 12.32 -2.68 -5.58
N SER A 505 11.52 -2.07 -4.70
CA SER A 505 10.16 -2.53 -4.42
C SER A 505 9.07 -1.57 -4.88
N THR A 506 7.96 -2.14 -5.35
CA THR A 506 6.73 -1.42 -5.72
C THR A 506 5.54 -2.08 -5.01
N SER A 507 4.50 -1.30 -4.69
CA SER A 507 3.30 -1.80 -3.99
C SER A 507 2.12 -1.93 -4.94
N HIS A 508 1.35 -3.01 -4.81
CA HIS A 508 0.03 -3.22 -5.41
C HIS A 508 -0.97 -3.43 -4.25
N GLY A 509 -1.60 -2.34 -3.82
CA GLY A 509 -2.30 -2.31 -2.53
C GLY A 509 -1.34 -2.52 -1.35
N SER A 510 -1.73 -3.40 -0.42
CA SER A 510 -0.91 -3.91 0.69
C SER A 510 -0.03 -5.10 0.32
N THR A 511 -0.04 -5.55 -0.94
CA THR A 511 0.94 -6.50 -1.45
C THR A 511 2.12 -5.72 -2.02
N LYS A 512 3.35 -6.13 -1.72
CA LYS A 512 4.56 -5.50 -2.24
C LYS A 512 5.39 -6.55 -2.96
N PHE A 513 6.00 -6.13 -4.07
CA PHE A 513 6.90 -6.99 -4.83
C PHE A 513 8.25 -6.32 -5.05
N LEU A 514 9.30 -7.12 -4.92
CA LEU A 514 10.70 -6.75 -5.13
C LEU A 514 11.15 -7.26 -6.49
N TYR A 515 11.82 -6.41 -7.27
CA TYR A 515 12.40 -6.79 -8.56
C TYR A 515 13.83 -6.29 -8.67
N SER A 516 14.66 -7.02 -9.40
CA SER A 516 16.05 -6.62 -9.67
C SER A 516 16.11 -5.45 -10.67
N VAL A 517 17.03 -4.53 -10.44
CA VAL A 517 17.31 -3.38 -11.32
C VAL A 517 18.76 -3.34 -11.81
N SER A 518 19.52 -4.40 -11.55
CA SER A 518 20.84 -4.65 -12.12
C SER A 518 21.08 -6.16 -12.16
N VAL A 519 22.19 -6.59 -12.76
CA VAL A 519 22.66 -7.96 -12.57
C VAL A 519 23.07 -8.13 -11.10
N ILE A 520 22.64 -9.22 -10.47
CA ILE A 520 23.08 -9.60 -9.12
C ILE A 520 23.82 -10.93 -9.24
N PRO A 521 25.17 -10.93 -9.13
CA PRO A 521 25.96 -12.15 -9.20
C PRO A 521 25.64 -13.10 -8.04
N ARG A 522 25.79 -14.40 -8.27
CA ARG A 522 25.71 -15.40 -7.20
C ARG A 522 26.61 -15.03 -6.01
N GLY A 523 26.06 -15.16 -4.81
CA GLY A 523 26.70 -14.82 -3.54
C GLY A 523 26.67 -13.33 -3.18
N ALA A 524 26.20 -12.46 -4.09
CA ALA A 524 26.02 -11.04 -3.77
C ALA A 524 24.74 -10.83 -2.94
N GLU A 525 24.79 -9.83 -2.06
CA GLU A 525 23.65 -9.41 -1.27
C GLU A 525 22.60 -8.72 -2.15
N VAL A 526 21.32 -9.01 -1.91
CA VAL A 526 20.19 -8.30 -2.51
C VAL A 526 19.87 -7.09 -1.62
N THR A 527 19.83 -5.91 -2.22
CA THR A 527 19.71 -4.63 -1.50
C THR A 527 18.65 -3.73 -2.15
N ASP A 528 17.85 -3.06 -1.31
CA ASP A 528 16.91 -1.99 -1.66
C ASP A 528 17.46 -0.66 -1.14
N SER A 529 16.80 0.44 -1.44
CA SER A 529 17.08 1.76 -0.90
C SER A 529 16.00 2.16 0.10
N TYR A 530 16.41 2.43 1.33
CA TYR A 530 15.54 2.95 2.41
C TYR A 530 15.08 4.41 2.20
N GLY A 531 15.61 5.10 1.18
CA GLY A 531 15.26 6.47 0.81
C GLY A 531 16.46 7.23 0.23
N GLU A 532 17.65 6.89 0.71
CA GLU A 532 18.90 7.60 0.49
C GLU A 532 19.69 7.06 -0.70
N ARG A 533 19.33 7.47 -1.93
CA ARG A 533 20.08 7.13 -3.15
C ARG A 533 21.15 8.16 -3.48
N TYR A 534 22.30 7.70 -4.00
CA TYR A 534 23.42 8.58 -4.36
C TYR A 534 23.10 9.56 -5.49
N VAL A 535 22.12 9.21 -6.34
CA VAL A 535 21.71 10.03 -7.47
C VAL A 535 21.01 11.33 -7.06
N SER A 536 20.45 11.38 -5.83
CA SER A 536 19.63 12.49 -5.34
C SER A 536 20.10 13.12 -4.02
N HIS A 537 20.94 12.43 -3.24
CA HIS A 537 21.43 12.92 -1.94
C HIS A 537 22.95 12.77 -1.89
N ASP A 538 23.67 13.77 -1.38
CA ASP A 538 25.12 13.68 -1.19
C ASP A 538 25.49 12.73 -0.05
N ARG A 539 26.77 12.35 0.04
CA ARG A 539 27.22 11.32 0.99
C ARG A 539 26.92 11.67 2.45
N ILE A 540 26.98 12.95 2.83
CA ILE A 540 26.78 13.37 4.22
C ILE A 540 25.29 13.18 4.55
N SER A 541 24.40 13.76 3.76
CA SER A 541 22.95 13.62 3.98
C SER A 541 22.49 12.17 3.99
N ARG A 542 23.02 11.31 3.11
CA ARG A 542 22.69 9.88 3.11
C ARG A 542 23.08 9.19 4.42
N ARG A 543 24.29 9.45 4.91
CA ARG A 543 24.78 8.82 6.15
C ARG A 543 24.08 9.35 7.39
N GLU A 544 23.79 10.65 7.43
CA GLU A 544 23.03 11.26 8.54
C GLU A 544 21.60 10.72 8.60
N GLY A 545 20.89 10.64 7.48
CA GLY A 545 19.55 10.07 7.41
C GLY A 545 19.51 8.61 7.86
N LEU A 546 20.43 7.78 7.34
CA LEU A 546 20.52 6.36 7.72
C LEU A 546 20.93 6.15 9.18
N GLN A 547 21.84 6.98 9.70
CA GLN A 547 22.23 6.91 11.11
C GLN A 547 21.08 7.31 12.03
N TYR A 548 20.29 8.32 11.65
CA TYR A 548 19.18 8.82 12.44
C TYR A 548 17.99 7.84 12.46
N HIS A 549 17.61 7.28 11.31
CA HIS A 549 16.42 6.42 11.20
C HIS A 549 16.72 4.93 11.41
N TYR A 550 17.92 4.47 11.08
CA TYR A 550 18.28 3.04 11.03
C TYR A 550 19.57 2.70 11.80
N PHE A 551 20.17 3.68 12.50
CA PHE A 551 21.27 3.45 13.45
C PHE A 551 22.53 2.78 12.85
N PHE A 552 22.78 2.97 11.56
CA PHE A 552 23.99 2.46 10.91
C PHE A 552 24.61 3.48 9.93
N CYS A 553 25.91 3.33 9.70
CA CYS A 553 26.65 4.10 8.70
C CYS A 553 26.84 3.29 7.42
N CYS A 554 26.33 3.80 6.29
CA CYS A 554 26.39 3.08 5.01
C CYS A 554 27.81 2.98 4.43
N GLY A 555 28.20 1.73 4.15
CA GLY A 555 29.47 1.35 3.53
C GLY A 555 29.37 0.87 2.08
N CYS A 556 28.28 1.17 1.35
CA CYS A 556 28.15 0.77 -0.06
C CYS A 556 29.20 1.46 -0.96
N ALA A 557 29.39 0.95 -2.18
CA ALA A 557 30.36 1.48 -3.15
C ALA A 557 30.22 3.00 -3.37
N ALA A 558 28.98 3.51 -3.48
CA ALA A 558 28.73 4.93 -3.65
C ALA A 558 29.15 5.79 -2.44
N CYS A 559 29.05 5.26 -1.22
CA CYS A 559 29.50 5.94 -0.02
C CYS A 559 31.01 5.85 0.19
N GLN A 560 31.62 4.70 -0.12
CA GLN A 560 33.07 4.50 -0.03
C GLN A 560 33.82 5.40 -1.02
N ALA A 561 33.36 5.46 -2.26
CA ALA A 561 34.01 6.23 -3.33
C ALA A 561 33.44 7.66 -3.51
N ASN A 562 32.56 8.12 -2.61
CA ASN A 562 31.92 9.44 -2.67
C ASN A 562 31.36 9.79 -4.07
N TRP A 563 30.52 8.90 -4.61
CA TRP A 563 29.97 9.09 -5.96
C TRP A 563 29.16 10.40 -6.06
N PRO A 564 29.27 11.10 -7.20
CA PRO A 564 28.64 12.40 -7.39
C PRO A 564 27.14 12.26 -7.70
N LEU A 565 26.41 13.37 -7.63
CA LEU A 565 24.97 13.43 -7.89
C LEU A 565 24.66 13.21 -9.37
N PHE A 566 23.40 12.87 -9.70
CA PHE A 566 23.02 12.53 -11.08
C PHE A 566 23.43 13.58 -12.13
N HIS A 567 23.24 14.87 -11.83
CA HIS A 567 23.54 15.96 -12.76
C HIS A 567 25.05 16.18 -12.98
N GLU A 568 25.90 15.63 -12.11
CA GLU A 568 27.36 15.70 -12.18
C GLU A 568 27.96 14.46 -12.89
N LEU A 569 27.16 13.42 -13.11
CA LEU A 569 27.59 12.21 -13.80
C LEU A 569 27.86 12.46 -15.30
N PRO A 570 28.79 11.72 -15.92
CA PRO A 570 28.98 11.77 -17.35
C PRO A 570 27.71 11.31 -18.09
N SER A 571 27.23 12.15 -19.01
CA SER A 571 26.04 11.85 -19.82
C SER A 571 26.30 10.72 -20.81
N LYS A 572 27.48 10.74 -21.45
CA LYS A 572 27.92 9.70 -22.38
C LYS A 572 28.67 8.60 -21.62
N PRO A 573 28.19 7.34 -21.63
CA PRO A 573 28.90 6.26 -20.98
C PRO A 573 30.21 5.96 -21.71
N SER A 574 31.25 5.65 -20.94
CA SER A 574 32.53 5.14 -21.48
C SER A 574 32.56 3.63 -21.37
N LEU A 575 33.07 2.95 -22.40
CA LEU A 575 33.29 1.50 -22.35
C LEU A 575 34.36 1.16 -21.30
N ARG A 576 34.21 0.03 -20.60
CA ARG A 576 35.11 -0.41 -19.53
C ARG A 576 36.16 -1.38 -20.05
N CYS A 577 37.42 -1.18 -19.68
CA CYS A 577 38.47 -2.16 -19.96
C CYS A 577 38.10 -3.51 -19.31
N PRO A 578 38.11 -4.62 -20.05
CA PRO A 578 37.76 -5.92 -19.50
C PRO A 578 38.84 -6.49 -18.55
N SER A 579 40.03 -5.89 -18.51
CA SER A 579 41.10 -6.30 -17.59
C SER A 579 41.09 -5.51 -16.28
N CYS A 580 40.97 -4.18 -16.31
CA CYS A 580 41.07 -3.33 -15.11
C CYS A 580 39.80 -2.55 -14.79
N CYS A 581 38.73 -2.72 -15.56
CA CYS A 581 37.43 -2.04 -15.43
C CYS A 581 37.46 -0.51 -15.58
N GLN A 582 38.60 0.08 -15.94
CA GLN A 582 38.74 1.52 -16.15
C GLN A 582 38.23 1.97 -17.51
N ALA A 583 37.89 3.26 -17.64
CA ALA A 583 37.36 3.82 -18.88
C ALA A 583 38.35 3.69 -20.05
N LEU A 584 37.84 3.27 -21.20
CA LEU A 584 38.58 3.26 -22.45
C LEU A 584 38.62 4.67 -23.06
N MET A 585 39.78 5.05 -23.60
CA MET A 585 39.91 6.20 -24.48
C MET A 585 39.88 5.72 -25.93
N GLY A 586 38.77 5.98 -26.62
CA GLY A 586 38.43 5.28 -27.85
C GLY A 586 38.20 3.80 -27.56
N PHE A 587 39.08 2.94 -28.08
CA PHE A 587 39.06 1.49 -27.80
C PHE A 587 40.33 1.00 -27.08
N THR A 588 41.06 1.92 -26.45
CA THR A 588 42.33 1.62 -25.78
C THR A 588 42.26 1.90 -24.29
N CYS A 589 42.81 0.99 -23.49
CA CYS A 589 43.00 1.20 -22.05
C CYS A 589 44.42 1.73 -21.82
N LYS A 590 44.54 2.93 -21.25
CA LYS A 590 45.85 3.53 -20.95
C LYS A 590 46.60 2.86 -19.81
N ILE A 591 45.88 2.21 -18.90
CA ILE A 591 46.49 1.56 -17.72
C ILE A 591 47.04 0.18 -18.10
N CYS A 592 46.30 -0.59 -18.89
CA CYS A 592 46.72 -1.91 -19.34
C CYS A 592 47.53 -1.90 -20.63
N ASP A 593 47.70 -0.73 -21.26
CA ASP A 593 48.22 -0.56 -22.62
C ASP A 593 47.59 -1.54 -23.63
N LEU A 594 46.27 -1.64 -23.58
CA LEU A 594 45.51 -2.69 -24.24
C LEU A 594 44.49 -2.11 -25.21
N ALA A 595 44.58 -2.48 -26.50
CA ALA A 595 43.57 -2.19 -27.50
C ALA A 595 42.45 -3.24 -27.43
N CYS A 596 41.29 -2.88 -26.89
CA CYS A 596 40.14 -3.77 -26.65
C CYS A 596 39.34 -4.02 -27.95
N THR A 597 39.95 -4.76 -28.87
CA THR A 597 39.35 -5.17 -30.15
C THR A 597 39.16 -6.68 -30.21
N SER A 598 38.58 -7.20 -31.29
CA SER A 598 38.43 -8.65 -31.54
C SER A 598 39.74 -9.46 -31.46
N LYS A 599 40.90 -8.81 -31.58
CA LYS A 599 42.23 -9.41 -31.46
C LYS A 599 42.81 -9.36 -30.04
N ALA A 600 42.14 -8.72 -29.10
CA ALA A 600 42.64 -8.47 -27.76
C ALA A 600 42.53 -9.71 -26.87
N THR A 601 43.65 -10.11 -26.29
CA THR A 601 43.73 -11.19 -25.30
C THR A 601 44.42 -10.68 -24.04
N THR A 602 44.02 -11.17 -22.87
CA THR A 602 44.79 -10.95 -21.64
C THR A 602 46.16 -11.63 -21.74
N ASN A 603 47.08 -11.31 -20.82
CA ASN A 603 48.36 -12.01 -20.67
C ASN A 603 48.20 -13.51 -20.35
N THR A 604 46.99 -13.93 -19.95
CA THR A 604 46.60 -15.32 -19.70
C THR A 604 45.89 -15.98 -20.90
N GLY A 605 45.80 -15.31 -22.05
CA GLY A 605 45.20 -15.84 -23.27
C GLY A 605 43.66 -15.74 -23.34
N VAL A 606 43.00 -15.09 -22.38
CA VAL A 606 41.53 -14.93 -22.38
C VAL A 606 41.14 -13.88 -23.40
N ARG A 607 40.25 -14.25 -24.34
CA ARG A 607 39.73 -13.31 -25.37
C ARG A 607 38.85 -12.26 -24.71
N LEU A 608 39.14 -11.00 -25.02
CA LEU A 608 38.42 -9.84 -24.53
C LEU A 608 37.27 -9.47 -25.47
N TYR A 609 36.29 -8.71 -24.98
CA TYR A 609 35.19 -8.27 -25.84
C TYR A 609 35.69 -7.24 -26.88
N ASP A 610 35.05 -7.24 -28.06
CA ASP A 610 35.35 -6.28 -29.12
C ASP A 610 34.61 -4.96 -28.89
N ALA A 611 35.32 -3.95 -28.37
CA ALA A 611 34.74 -2.65 -28.04
C ALA A 611 34.07 -1.92 -29.23
N PRO A 612 34.62 -1.95 -30.46
CA PRO A 612 33.92 -1.48 -31.65
C PRO A 612 32.55 -2.14 -31.86
N THR A 613 32.47 -3.48 -31.80
CA THR A 613 31.19 -4.19 -31.95
C THR A 613 30.20 -3.81 -30.85
N VAL A 614 30.65 -3.72 -29.60
CA VAL A 614 29.78 -3.29 -28.48
C VAL A 614 29.28 -1.86 -28.68
N GLN A 615 30.12 -0.95 -29.17
CA GLN A 615 29.69 0.41 -29.49
C GLN A 615 28.60 0.43 -30.58
N ILE A 616 28.72 -0.43 -31.60
CA ILE A 616 27.69 -0.59 -32.63
C ILE A 616 26.38 -1.14 -32.03
N GLN A 617 26.47 -2.12 -31.12
CA GLN A 617 25.30 -2.68 -30.43
C GLN A 617 24.59 -1.61 -29.60
N LEU A 618 25.32 -0.83 -28.81
CA LEU A 618 24.75 0.29 -28.03
C LEU A 618 24.08 1.33 -28.94
N ASN A 619 24.71 1.70 -30.05
CA ASN A 619 24.14 2.65 -31.01
C ASN A 619 22.86 2.13 -31.68
N LYS A 620 22.73 0.81 -31.87
CA LYS A 620 21.51 0.17 -32.40
C LYS A 620 20.42 0.03 -31.34
N ALA A 621 20.78 -0.27 -30.10
CA ALA A 621 19.82 -0.44 -29.00
C ALA A 621 19.23 0.89 -28.52
N TRP A 622 20.01 1.98 -28.52
CA TRP A 622 19.58 3.27 -27.99
C TRP A 622 18.27 3.82 -28.60
N PRO A 623 18.07 3.84 -29.94
CA PRO A 623 16.81 4.30 -30.51
C PRO A 623 15.61 3.42 -30.17
N LEU A 624 15.82 2.11 -29.94
CA LEU A 624 14.76 1.19 -29.50
C LEU A 624 14.37 1.49 -28.06
N TYR A 625 15.36 1.67 -27.18
CA TYR A 625 15.14 2.11 -25.81
C TYR A 625 14.40 3.45 -25.74
N VAL A 626 14.78 4.45 -26.55
CA VAL A 626 14.09 5.75 -26.56
C VAL A 626 12.60 5.59 -26.91
N LYS A 627 12.25 4.75 -27.87
CA LYS A 627 10.85 4.45 -28.21
C LYS A 627 10.13 3.73 -27.06
N ALA A 628 10.78 2.78 -26.39
CA ALA A 628 10.23 2.10 -25.22
C ALA A 628 10.00 3.08 -24.06
N ALA A 629 10.99 3.92 -23.72
CA ALA A 629 10.88 4.94 -22.70
C ALA A 629 9.76 5.96 -22.98
N MET A 630 9.52 6.31 -24.25
CA MET A 630 8.35 7.12 -24.64
C MET A 630 7.03 6.42 -24.32
N LYS A 631 6.89 5.12 -24.60
CA LYS A 631 5.70 4.34 -24.23
C LYS A 631 5.50 4.32 -22.72
N VAL A 632 6.57 4.05 -21.95
CA VAL A 632 6.55 4.05 -20.47
C VAL A 632 6.10 5.40 -19.93
N ASN A 633 6.61 6.50 -20.49
CA ASN A 633 6.22 7.86 -20.11
C ASN A 633 4.75 8.19 -20.39
N LEU A 634 4.12 7.46 -21.32
CA LEU A 634 2.69 7.54 -21.64
C LEU A 634 1.84 6.56 -20.81
N GLY A 635 2.43 5.93 -19.78
CA GLY A 635 1.76 4.94 -18.95
C GLY A 635 1.53 3.59 -19.63
N LYS A 636 2.21 3.32 -20.76
CA LYS A 636 2.07 2.08 -21.52
C LYS A 636 3.25 1.16 -21.23
N VAL A 637 2.98 0.06 -20.53
CA VAL A 637 3.95 -0.99 -20.24
C VAL A 637 3.38 -2.34 -20.68
N ASP A 638 4.21 -3.12 -21.36
CA ASP A 638 3.95 -4.48 -21.80
C ASP A 638 5.28 -5.28 -21.72
N PRO A 639 5.25 -6.62 -21.83
CA PRO A 639 6.47 -7.44 -21.73
C PRO A 639 7.55 -7.08 -22.76
N ASP A 640 7.19 -6.62 -23.97
CA ASP A 640 8.16 -6.24 -24.99
C ASP A 640 8.88 -4.94 -24.61
N VAL A 641 8.14 -3.97 -24.07
CA VAL A 641 8.70 -2.72 -23.54
C VAL A 641 9.70 -3.00 -22.41
N ILE A 642 9.34 -3.88 -21.47
CA ILE A 642 10.23 -4.26 -20.36
C ILE A 642 11.49 -4.94 -20.91
N THR A 643 11.34 -5.86 -21.86
CA THR A 643 12.47 -6.57 -22.49
C THR A 643 13.46 -5.59 -23.13
N VAL A 644 12.99 -4.61 -23.92
CA VAL A 644 13.87 -3.60 -24.53
C VAL A 644 14.62 -2.77 -23.49
N VAL A 645 13.98 -2.43 -22.37
CA VAL A 645 14.62 -1.69 -21.28
C VAL A 645 15.68 -2.56 -20.57
N VAL A 646 15.36 -3.82 -20.29
CA VAL A 646 16.29 -4.79 -19.68
C VAL A 646 17.50 -5.07 -20.59
N ASP A 647 17.29 -5.28 -21.88
CA ASP A 647 18.38 -5.51 -22.84
C ASP A 647 19.36 -4.34 -22.90
N MET A 648 18.83 -3.11 -22.90
CA MET A 648 19.64 -1.90 -22.85
C MET A 648 20.44 -1.82 -21.54
N LEU A 649 19.80 -2.16 -20.42
CA LEU A 649 20.43 -2.17 -19.11
C LEU A 649 21.56 -3.19 -19.02
N LEU A 650 21.36 -4.41 -19.54
CA LEU A 650 22.37 -5.47 -19.59
C LEU A 650 23.60 -5.06 -20.42
N LEU A 651 23.40 -4.38 -21.55
CA LEU A 651 24.50 -3.85 -22.35
C LEU A 651 25.32 -2.81 -21.57
N LEU A 652 24.64 -1.89 -20.88
CA LEU A 652 25.32 -0.85 -20.11
C LEU A 652 26.03 -1.44 -18.87
N ASP A 653 25.38 -2.34 -18.14
CA ASP A 653 25.93 -3.03 -16.97
C ASP A 653 27.23 -3.77 -17.30
N LYS A 654 27.19 -4.51 -18.41
CA LYS A 654 28.27 -5.40 -18.82
C LYS A 654 29.46 -4.67 -19.44
N TYR A 655 29.26 -3.52 -20.08
CA TYR A 655 30.30 -2.93 -20.91
C TYR A 655 30.67 -1.50 -20.57
N THR A 656 29.96 -0.81 -19.68
CA THR A 656 30.25 0.60 -19.37
C THR A 656 30.80 0.79 -17.96
N VAL A 657 31.55 1.88 -17.77
CA VAL A 657 32.03 2.30 -16.45
C VAL A 657 30.89 2.98 -15.69
N GLN A 658 30.71 2.58 -14.43
CA GLN A 658 29.72 3.17 -13.52
C GLN A 658 30.40 4.08 -12.48
N PRO A 659 29.71 5.12 -11.99
CA PRO A 659 28.35 5.55 -12.37
C PRO A 659 28.33 6.43 -13.65
N ASN A 660 27.25 6.35 -14.44
CA ASN A 660 26.99 7.26 -15.56
C ASN A 660 25.48 7.54 -15.73
N GLN A 661 25.10 8.66 -16.37
CA GLN A 661 23.68 9.04 -16.48
C GLN A 661 22.87 8.06 -17.33
N ALA A 662 23.46 7.50 -18.39
CA ALA A 662 22.77 6.57 -19.28
C ALA A 662 22.26 5.33 -18.52
N TYR A 663 23.12 4.70 -17.72
CA TYR A 663 22.75 3.52 -16.93
C TYR A 663 21.67 3.86 -15.91
N VAL A 664 21.85 4.93 -15.15
CA VAL A 664 20.86 5.38 -14.15
C VAL A 664 19.51 5.65 -14.83
N THR A 665 19.50 6.31 -16.00
CA THR A 665 18.26 6.64 -16.71
C THR A 665 17.52 5.39 -17.18
N VAL A 666 18.24 4.37 -17.64
CA VAL A 666 17.64 3.08 -18.04
C VAL A 666 17.11 2.34 -16.81
N GLN A 667 17.83 2.35 -15.68
CA GLN A 667 17.34 1.80 -14.40
C GLN A 667 16.06 2.51 -13.93
N GLU A 668 16.02 3.84 -13.95
CA GLU A 668 14.81 4.62 -13.61
C GLU A 668 13.64 4.27 -14.54
N THR A 669 13.91 4.03 -15.83
CA THR A 669 12.87 3.63 -16.78
C THR A 669 12.31 2.24 -16.43
N LEU A 670 13.16 1.30 -16.04
CA LEU A 670 12.73 -0.02 -15.55
C LEU A 670 11.88 0.11 -14.28
N MET A 671 12.30 0.96 -13.35
CA MET A 671 11.52 1.24 -12.13
C MET A 671 10.13 1.78 -12.46
N VAL A 672 10.00 2.71 -13.41
CA VAL A 672 8.69 3.23 -13.83
C VAL A 672 7.85 2.14 -14.50
N CYS A 673 8.46 1.20 -15.23
CA CYS A 673 7.74 0.05 -15.77
C CYS A 673 7.05 -0.74 -14.64
N TYR A 674 7.77 -1.05 -13.57
CA TYR A 674 7.19 -1.78 -12.43
C TYR A 674 6.25 -0.93 -11.57
N ASP A 675 6.49 0.38 -11.43
CA ASP A 675 5.56 1.30 -10.77
C ASP A 675 4.19 1.31 -11.50
N LEU A 676 4.18 1.20 -12.83
CA LEU A 676 2.96 1.05 -13.64
C LEU A 676 2.28 -0.32 -13.50
N LEU A 677 3.01 -1.35 -13.04
CA LEU A 677 2.48 -2.67 -12.69
C LEU A 677 2.00 -2.74 -11.21
N GLY A 678 2.15 -1.65 -10.45
CA GLY A 678 1.72 -1.56 -9.06
C GLY A 678 0.36 -0.87 -8.86
N SER A 679 0.23 -0.16 -7.74
CA SER A 679 -0.90 0.74 -7.45
C SER A 679 -0.78 1.98 -8.32
N VAL A 680 -1.74 2.18 -9.22
CA VAL A 680 -1.74 3.32 -10.15
C VAL A 680 -3.08 4.04 -10.11
N THR A 681 -3.03 5.37 -10.20
CA THR A 681 -4.20 6.20 -10.50
C THR A 681 -3.95 7.00 -11.78
N LEU A 682 -4.96 7.03 -12.65
CA LEU A 682 -5.05 8.04 -13.70
C LEU A 682 -5.82 9.22 -13.10
N MET A 683 -5.24 10.42 -13.12
CA MET A 683 -6.00 11.62 -12.76
C MET A 683 -7.00 11.91 -13.89
N PRO A 684 -8.32 11.89 -13.67
CA PRO A 684 -9.22 12.59 -14.55
C PRO A 684 -8.88 14.10 -14.47
N HIS A 685 -9.05 14.81 -15.57
CA HIS A 685 -8.76 16.24 -15.63
C HIS A 685 -9.55 17.00 -14.54
N ASN A 686 -8.84 17.74 -13.67
CA ASN A 686 -9.38 18.67 -12.68
C ASN A 686 -10.30 18.09 -11.57
N LEU A 687 -9.75 17.23 -10.68
CA LEU A 687 -10.39 16.87 -9.40
C LEU A 687 -9.49 17.16 -8.21
#